data_AF-A0A7H4LNH5-F1
#
_entry.id   AF-A0A7H4LNH5-F1
#
_cell.length_a   1.000
_cell.length_b   1.000
_cell.length_c   1.000
_cell.angle_alpha   90.00
_cell.angle_beta   90.00
_cell.angle_gamma   90.00
#
_symmetry.space_group_name_H-M   'P 1'
#
loop_
_entity.id
_entity.type
_entity.pdbx_description
1 polymer ?
#
loop_
_entity_poly.entity_id
_entity_poly.type
_entity_poly.pdbx_seq_one_letter_code
_entity_poly.pdbx_strand_id
1 'polypeptide(L)'
;MAPRSEVWNHFSKEVNATTTTCNYCKSELACVPKRNGTSSLLKHLTTCKRNPHSVKDDKQPTLQATPNQGDASKCSLTTWRFDQDKLRDALAEMVIVDELPFAFVEKPGFRRFVAKACPHFNVPSRRTVTRDCVRIHYREKVKPKKFFKESCERVCVTTDTWTSSQKQNFMCVTAHFIDNDWVLHKWIIGFFLVRGHKGEDIGKDLEKCLVEWGIDKVFSVTVDNASPNDGAVNYIKRIMNSANASIGKGEYMHMRCAAHILNLIVTDGLKELDISVKRVRAAVKFVKNSPARITKFKKCAELEKLANKGFLSLDVCTRWNSTFLMLKAAATYEKVFVRYEEEDPYFAIELNGDKMPGVPQPEDWDNASKMAEFLEHFYKLTLRVSASNHCTSHIFFHQIADIIVLLRAWCGSGDRLRREMGERMMDKYNKYWADHNSFNILIFVAVALDPRYKLSNYIKIATFEMFGQINGEEVWTKMNTTLTNLFQEYVKLYGPTEQEVQPDDAPSFEEDNSESLMSSLIAKRMRMNDRGISISPSKSELEKYLTEDNEANNSKFNILEWWKVNSSRFPVLSRLAHDVLAFPISIVASESAFSTGGRILDEFRSSLTPFMVQALICTQDWLRREIPVNNEENEELIANLEEAVLQELSDLSVANAKSGTSAGVHITIDDTES
;
A
#
# COMPACT_ATOMS: atom_id res chain seq x y z
N MET A 1 -59.87 48.53 -27.62
CA MET A 1 -58.72 49.40 -27.31
C MET A 1 -57.53 48.53 -27.00
N ALA A 2 -56.41 48.65 -27.74
CA ALA A 2 -55.19 47.92 -27.42
C ALA A 2 -54.61 48.41 -26.07
N PRO A 3 -54.14 47.50 -25.19
CA PRO A 3 -53.56 47.90 -23.91
C PRO A 3 -52.26 48.69 -24.12
N ARG A 4 -52.10 49.81 -23.41
CA ARG A 4 -50.95 50.75 -23.53
C ARG A 4 -49.61 50.20 -23.01
N SER A 5 -49.54 48.98 -22.48
CA SER A 5 -48.31 48.40 -21.90
C SER A 5 -48.31 46.88 -21.98
N GLU A 6 -47.17 46.28 -22.33
CA GLU A 6 -46.98 44.82 -22.46
C GLU A 6 -47.18 44.07 -21.14
N VAL A 7 -47.08 44.74 -19.99
CA VAL A 7 -47.29 44.13 -18.67
C VAL A 7 -48.66 43.44 -18.59
N TRP A 8 -49.67 43.97 -19.30
CA TRP A 8 -51.02 43.45 -19.31
C TRP A 8 -51.15 42.06 -19.94
N ASN A 9 -50.16 41.59 -20.70
CA ASN A 9 -50.15 40.21 -21.21
C ASN A 9 -50.06 39.16 -20.09
N HIS A 10 -49.61 39.57 -18.90
CA HIS A 10 -49.37 38.67 -17.77
C HIS A 10 -50.43 38.79 -16.65
N PHE A 11 -51.46 39.62 -16.84
CA PHE A 11 -52.50 39.88 -15.85
C PHE A 11 -53.90 39.82 -16.48
N SER A 12 -54.85 39.26 -15.74
CA SER A 12 -56.26 39.23 -16.13
C SER A 12 -57.01 40.40 -15.48
N LYS A 13 -57.76 41.18 -16.28
CA LYS A 13 -58.53 42.33 -15.81
C LYS A 13 -59.99 42.23 -16.25
N GLU A 14 -60.90 42.39 -15.30
CA GLU A 14 -62.34 42.51 -15.57
C GLU A 14 -62.73 43.96 -15.91
N VAL A 15 -63.79 44.14 -16.70
CA VAL A 15 -64.28 45.45 -17.13
C VAL A 15 -64.74 46.24 -15.90
N ASN A 16 -64.18 47.44 -15.68
CA ASN A 16 -64.37 48.30 -14.50
C ASN A 16 -63.79 47.82 -13.16
N ALA A 17 -62.89 46.82 -13.14
CA ALA A 17 -62.28 46.35 -11.91
C ALA A 17 -61.25 47.32 -11.31
N THR A 18 -61.25 47.41 -9.97
CA THR A 18 -60.26 48.13 -9.15
C THR A 18 -59.00 47.31 -8.88
N THR A 19 -59.05 45.99 -9.10
CA THR A 19 -57.96 45.03 -8.95
C THR A 19 -57.75 44.23 -10.24
N THR A 20 -56.56 43.65 -10.41
CA THR A 20 -56.18 42.75 -11.50
C THR A 20 -55.42 41.57 -10.92
N THR A 21 -55.56 40.41 -11.54
CA THR A 21 -55.03 39.16 -10.99
C THR A 21 -53.85 38.68 -11.82
N CYS A 22 -52.74 38.36 -11.15
CA CYS A 22 -51.57 37.77 -11.80
C CYS A 22 -51.92 36.39 -12.39
N ASN A 23 -51.59 36.15 -13.66
CA ASN A 23 -51.91 34.89 -14.31
C ASN A 23 -51.18 33.69 -13.69
N TYR A 24 -50.03 33.90 -13.04
CA TYR A 24 -49.14 32.87 -12.51
C TYR A 24 -49.37 32.50 -11.04
N CYS A 25 -49.33 33.49 -10.14
CA CYS A 25 -49.48 33.25 -8.69
C CYS A 25 -50.90 33.52 -8.17
N LYS A 26 -51.79 34.03 -9.03
CA LYS A 26 -53.17 34.40 -8.71
C LYS A 26 -53.30 35.50 -7.64
N SER A 27 -52.23 36.23 -7.32
CA SER A 27 -52.29 37.38 -6.42
C SER A 27 -53.03 38.56 -7.07
N GLU A 28 -53.87 39.24 -6.29
CA GLU A 28 -54.60 40.44 -6.70
C GLU A 28 -53.78 41.71 -6.45
N LEU A 29 -53.74 42.60 -7.44
CA LEU A 29 -53.02 43.87 -7.40
C LEU A 29 -53.96 44.99 -7.83
N ALA A 30 -53.90 46.14 -7.15
CA ALA A 30 -54.79 47.25 -7.45
C ALA A 30 -54.42 47.94 -8.78
N CYS A 31 -55.40 48.16 -9.67
CA CYS A 31 -55.18 48.68 -11.02
C CYS A 31 -56.09 49.85 -11.44
N VAL A 32 -56.46 50.69 -10.46
CA VAL A 32 -57.37 51.83 -10.64
C VAL A 32 -56.83 52.82 -11.70
N PRO A 33 -57.61 53.16 -12.74
CA PRO A 33 -57.23 54.13 -13.76
C PRO A 33 -56.86 55.49 -13.15
N LYS A 34 -55.75 56.10 -13.60
CA LYS A 34 -55.19 57.39 -13.13
C LYS A 34 -54.58 57.41 -11.72
N ARG A 35 -54.78 56.39 -10.87
CA ARG A 35 -54.22 56.35 -9.50
C ARG A 35 -53.09 55.33 -9.36
N ASN A 36 -53.18 54.20 -10.06
CA ASN A 36 -52.19 53.13 -10.00
C ASN A 36 -51.57 52.93 -11.39
N GLY A 37 -50.28 53.25 -11.54
CA GLY A 37 -49.52 52.98 -12.76
C GLY A 37 -49.17 51.50 -12.93
N THR A 38 -48.50 51.15 -14.03
CA THR A 38 -48.07 49.77 -14.33
C THR A 38 -46.85 49.30 -13.54
N SER A 39 -46.18 50.19 -12.79
CA SER A 39 -44.94 49.90 -12.06
C SER A 39 -45.09 48.83 -10.98
N SER A 40 -46.23 48.77 -10.28
CA SER A 40 -46.50 47.72 -9.28
C SER A 40 -46.64 46.34 -9.91
N LEU A 41 -47.27 46.26 -11.09
CA LEU A 41 -47.44 45.03 -11.87
C LEU A 41 -46.08 44.53 -12.38
N LEU A 42 -45.23 45.42 -12.88
CA LEU A 42 -43.86 45.10 -13.30
C LEU A 42 -43.01 44.60 -12.13
N LYS A 43 -43.06 45.27 -10.97
CA LYS A 43 -42.33 44.85 -9.76
C LYS A 43 -42.81 43.49 -9.25
N HIS A 44 -44.10 43.18 -9.42
CA HIS A 44 -44.63 41.86 -9.09
C HIS A 44 -44.10 40.79 -10.05
N LEU A 45 -44.03 41.04 -11.36
CA LEU A 45 -43.53 40.04 -12.32
C LEU A 45 -42.09 39.61 -12.06
N THR A 46 -41.23 40.53 -11.61
CA THR A 46 -39.83 40.19 -11.27
C THR A 46 -39.70 39.39 -9.98
N THR A 47 -40.66 39.49 -9.07
CA THR A 47 -40.63 38.83 -7.75
C THR A 47 -41.58 37.65 -7.60
N CYS A 48 -42.45 37.43 -8.60
CA CYS A 48 -43.41 36.34 -8.61
C CYS A 48 -42.71 34.99 -8.74
N LYS A 49 -42.64 34.21 -7.65
CA LYS A 49 -42.02 32.88 -7.59
C LYS A 49 -42.58 31.85 -8.58
N ARG A 50 -43.81 32.06 -9.06
CA ARG A 50 -44.49 31.19 -10.06
C ARG A 50 -44.39 31.71 -11.49
N ASN A 51 -43.69 32.83 -11.73
CA ASN A 51 -43.49 33.36 -13.07
C ASN A 51 -42.41 32.54 -13.81
N PRO A 52 -42.74 31.81 -14.87
CA PRO A 52 -41.76 31.02 -15.64
C PRO A 52 -40.71 31.88 -16.37
N HIS A 53 -40.95 33.18 -16.49
CA HIS A 53 -40.04 34.15 -17.11
C HIS A 53 -39.21 34.95 -16.09
N SER A 54 -39.26 34.61 -14.79
CA SER A 54 -38.37 35.25 -13.82
C SER A 54 -36.93 34.79 -14.07
N VAL A 55 -36.01 35.74 -14.23
CA VAL A 55 -34.56 35.46 -14.32
C VAL A 55 -34.14 34.70 -13.07
N LYS A 56 -33.78 33.42 -13.21
CA LYS A 56 -33.21 32.63 -12.11
C LYS A 56 -31.82 33.18 -11.82
N ASP A 57 -31.51 33.39 -10.54
CA ASP A 57 -30.25 33.95 -10.08
C ASP A 57 -29.14 32.89 -10.14
N ASP A 58 -28.14 33.08 -11.02
CA ASP A 58 -26.98 32.18 -11.20
C ASP A 58 -26.07 32.08 -9.96
N LYS A 59 -26.37 32.79 -8.88
CA LYS A 59 -25.61 32.78 -7.62
C LYS A 59 -26.07 31.73 -6.60
N GLN A 60 -27.11 30.95 -6.90
CA GLN A 60 -27.63 29.98 -5.95
C GLN A 60 -26.74 28.71 -5.89
N PRO A 61 -26.20 28.32 -4.71
CA PRO A 61 -25.44 27.08 -4.58
C PRO A 61 -26.33 25.85 -4.76
N THR A 62 -25.77 24.79 -5.34
CA THR A 62 -26.43 23.47 -5.46
C THR A 62 -26.18 22.67 -4.19
N LEU A 63 -27.19 22.01 -3.65
CA LEU A 63 -26.98 21.07 -2.53
C LEU A 63 -26.40 19.77 -3.08
N GLN A 64 -25.29 19.34 -2.50
CA GLN A 64 -24.63 18.08 -2.82
C GLN A 64 -24.52 17.23 -1.56
N ALA A 65 -24.91 15.97 -1.66
CA ALA A 65 -24.62 14.98 -0.62
C ALA A 65 -23.18 14.49 -0.82
N THR A 66 -22.32 14.72 0.17
CA THR A 66 -20.94 14.24 0.20
C THR A 66 -20.82 13.07 1.18
N PRO A 67 -20.32 11.90 0.76
CA PRO A 67 -20.04 10.80 1.67
C PRO A 67 -19.02 11.23 2.73
N ASN A 68 -19.23 10.84 3.99
CA ASN A 68 -18.27 11.11 5.05
C ASN A 68 -17.05 10.19 4.89
N GLN A 69 -15.84 10.73 5.08
CA GLN A 69 -14.62 9.92 5.07
C GLN A 69 -14.70 8.87 6.20
N GLY A 70 -14.70 7.59 5.84
CA GLY A 70 -14.69 6.44 6.76
C GLY A 70 -15.98 5.64 6.87
N ASP A 71 -17.11 6.15 6.37
CA ASP A 71 -18.40 5.44 6.39
C ASP A 71 -19.30 5.92 5.22
N ALA A 72 -19.26 5.18 4.10
CA ALA A 72 -19.99 5.52 2.88
C ALA A 72 -21.52 5.53 3.06
N SER A 73 -22.04 4.96 4.15
CA SER A 73 -23.47 4.95 4.47
C SER A 73 -23.99 6.27 5.04
N LYS A 74 -23.10 7.20 5.43
CA LYS A 74 -23.45 8.52 5.99
C LYS A 74 -23.04 9.64 5.05
N CYS A 75 -24.02 10.44 4.61
CA CYS A 75 -23.79 11.63 3.78
C CYS A 75 -23.97 12.93 4.58
N SER A 76 -23.06 13.88 4.38
CA SER A 76 -23.23 15.27 4.81
C SER A 76 -23.79 16.09 3.64
N LEU A 77 -24.78 16.95 3.92
CA LEU A 77 -25.29 17.91 2.94
C LEU A 77 -24.36 19.12 2.92
N THR A 78 -23.66 19.31 1.80
CA THR A 78 -22.79 20.47 1.58
C THR A 78 -23.29 21.30 0.41
N THR A 79 -22.99 22.59 0.41
CA THR A 79 -23.29 23.48 -0.73
C THR A 79 -22.15 23.41 -1.73
N TRP A 80 -22.42 22.93 -2.94
CA TRP A 80 -21.48 22.94 -4.05
C TRP A 80 -21.55 24.24 -4.84
N ARG A 81 -20.37 24.76 -5.17
CA ARG A 81 -20.17 25.89 -6.08
C ARG A 81 -18.99 25.57 -6.99
N PHE A 82 -19.12 25.92 -8.26
CA PHE A 82 -18.01 25.79 -9.20
C PHE A 82 -16.82 26.65 -8.75
N ASP A 83 -15.65 26.02 -8.69
CA ASP A 83 -14.39 26.64 -8.35
C ASP A 83 -13.33 26.07 -9.29
N GLN A 84 -12.84 26.93 -10.20
CA GLN A 84 -11.88 26.56 -11.23
C GLN A 84 -10.57 26.03 -10.63
N ASP A 85 -10.11 26.60 -9.52
CA ASP A 85 -8.83 26.23 -8.93
C ASP A 85 -8.93 24.90 -8.16
N LYS A 86 -10.04 24.66 -7.46
CA LYS A 86 -10.28 23.34 -6.83
C LYS A 86 -10.38 22.22 -7.86
N LEU A 87 -11.05 22.46 -8.99
CA LEU A 87 -11.17 21.45 -10.04
C LEU A 87 -9.83 21.24 -10.78
N ARG A 88 -8.99 22.28 -10.89
CA ARG A 88 -7.61 22.15 -11.40
C ARG A 88 -6.72 21.35 -10.46
N ASP A 89 -6.82 21.58 -9.16
CA ASP A 89 -6.08 20.78 -8.16
C ASP A 89 -6.52 19.31 -8.22
N ALA A 90 -7.82 19.02 -8.28
CA ALA A 90 -8.33 17.66 -8.45
C ALA A 90 -7.87 16.99 -9.75
N LEU A 91 -7.82 17.73 -10.86
CA LEU A 91 -7.27 17.25 -12.14
C LEU A 91 -5.79 16.90 -12.03
N ALA A 92 -5.00 17.71 -11.32
CA ALA A 92 -3.58 17.45 -11.12
C ALA A 92 -3.35 16.27 -10.14
N GLU A 93 -4.18 16.11 -9.12
CA GLU A 93 -4.18 14.92 -8.24
C GLU A 93 -4.50 13.65 -9.04
N MET A 94 -5.51 13.66 -9.90
CA MET A 94 -5.84 12.55 -10.80
C MET A 94 -4.64 12.17 -11.68
N VAL A 95 -3.98 13.16 -12.29
CA VAL A 95 -2.77 12.93 -13.10
C VAL A 95 -1.65 12.24 -12.31
N ILE A 96 -1.49 12.59 -11.02
CA ILE A 96 -0.48 11.98 -10.14
C ILE A 96 -0.89 10.57 -9.72
N VAL A 97 -2.11 10.40 -9.21
CA VAL A 97 -2.61 9.14 -8.64
C VAL A 97 -2.74 8.05 -9.71
N ASP A 98 -3.26 8.43 -10.89
CA ASP A 98 -3.55 7.53 -12.01
C ASP A 98 -2.43 7.47 -13.06
N GLU A 99 -1.30 8.15 -12.82
CA GLU A 99 -0.10 8.09 -13.66
C GLU A 99 -0.31 8.54 -15.10
N LEU A 100 -1.20 9.51 -15.31
CA LEU A 100 -1.57 9.94 -16.64
C LEU A 100 -0.46 10.82 -17.25
N PRO A 101 -0.16 10.67 -18.55
CA PRO A 101 0.73 11.61 -19.24
C PRO A 101 0.19 13.04 -19.13
N PHE A 102 1.05 14.05 -18.95
CA PHE A 102 0.59 15.46 -18.87
C PHE A 102 -0.19 15.92 -20.10
N ALA A 103 0.07 15.32 -21.26
CA ALA A 103 -0.67 15.58 -22.49
C ALA A 103 -2.11 15.04 -22.50
N PHE A 104 -2.50 14.23 -21.49
CA PHE A 104 -3.83 13.66 -21.35
C PHE A 104 -4.93 14.73 -21.40
N VAL A 105 -4.71 15.87 -20.75
CA VAL A 105 -5.67 16.97 -20.69
C VAL A 105 -5.90 17.66 -22.04
N GLU A 106 -5.03 17.40 -23.01
CA GLU A 106 -5.14 17.92 -24.38
C GLU A 106 -5.78 16.91 -25.33
N LYS A 107 -5.99 15.66 -24.90
CA LYS A 107 -6.61 14.63 -25.74
C LYS A 107 -8.07 15.00 -26.05
N PRO A 108 -8.52 14.86 -27.31
CA PRO A 108 -9.89 15.22 -27.70
C PRO A 108 -10.98 14.50 -26.89
N GLY A 109 -10.76 13.23 -26.53
CA GLY A 109 -11.70 12.45 -25.72
C GLY A 109 -11.96 13.07 -24.35
N PHE A 110 -10.90 13.36 -23.60
CA PHE A 110 -11.00 14.01 -22.29
C PHE A 110 -11.67 15.38 -22.38
N ARG A 111 -11.29 16.20 -23.36
CA ARG A 111 -11.92 17.53 -23.56
C ARG A 111 -13.41 17.44 -23.87
N ARG A 112 -13.84 16.47 -24.68
CA ARG A 112 -15.27 16.23 -24.94
C ARG A 112 -16.02 15.77 -23.69
N PHE A 113 -15.42 14.89 -22.89
CA PHE A 113 -15.98 14.44 -21.62
C PHE A 113 -16.20 15.61 -20.67
N VAL A 114 -15.16 16.40 -20.41
CA VAL A 114 -15.21 17.56 -19.52
C VAL A 114 -16.19 18.62 -20.02
N ALA A 115 -16.24 18.90 -21.32
CA ALA A 115 -17.17 19.88 -21.88
C ALA A 115 -18.65 19.51 -21.63
N LYS A 116 -18.95 18.21 -21.49
CA LYS A 116 -20.29 17.73 -21.11
C LYS A 116 -20.48 17.69 -19.59
N ALA A 117 -19.49 17.21 -18.85
CA ALA A 117 -19.58 17.02 -17.40
C ALA A 117 -19.51 18.35 -16.62
N CYS A 118 -18.66 19.29 -17.03
CA CYS A 118 -18.48 20.60 -16.41
C CYS A 118 -18.15 21.66 -17.48
N PRO A 119 -19.17 22.21 -18.18
CA PRO A 119 -18.96 23.16 -19.29
C PRO A 119 -18.22 24.44 -18.90
N HIS A 120 -18.27 24.84 -17.63
CA HIS A 120 -17.62 26.04 -17.11
C HIS A 120 -16.13 25.84 -16.83
N PHE A 121 -15.64 24.60 -16.81
CA PHE A 121 -14.24 24.32 -16.52
C PHE A 121 -13.35 24.63 -17.72
N ASN A 122 -12.47 25.61 -17.54
CA ASN A 122 -11.45 25.91 -18.55
C ASN A 122 -10.30 24.90 -18.42
N VAL A 123 -10.25 23.91 -19.31
CA VAL A 123 -9.26 22.83 -19.24
C VAL A 123 -7.84 23.39 -19.36
N PRO A 124 -6.95 23.18 -18.37
CA PRO A 124 -5.59 23.70 -18.41
C PRO A 124 -4.73 23.03 -19.50
N SER A 125 -3.67 23.72 -19.93
CA SER A 125 -2.65 23.14 -20.82
C SER A 125 -1.77 22.12 -20.10
N ARG A 126 -1.06 21.26 -20.85
CA ARG A 126 -0.08 20.33 -20.25
C ARG A 126 0.95 21.04 -19.36
N ARG A 127 1.40 22.24 -19.76
CA ARG A 127 2.38 23.05 -19.00
C ARG A 127 1.81 23.52 -17.67
N THR A 128 0.53 23.88 -17.68
CA THR A 128 -0.18 24.33 -16.48
C THR A 128 -0.36 23.17 -15.51
N VAL A 129 -0.79 22.01 -16.00
CA VAL A 129 -0.93 20.79 -15.18
C VAL A 129 0.42 20.36 -14.60
N THR A 130 1.50 20.37 -15.38
CA THR A 130 2.84 20.05 -14.85
C THR A 130 3.22 20.97 -13.68
N ARG A 131 2.93 22.27 -13.75
CA ARG A 131 3.18 23.20 -12.64
C ARG A 131 2.28 22.93 -11.44
N ASP A 132 1.01 22.60 -11.70
CA ASP A 132 0.05 22.26 -10.66
C ASP A 132 0.48 20.97 -9.91
N CYS A 133 0.96 19.94 -10.62
CA CYS A 133 1.52 18.74 -9.98
C CYS A 133 2.75 19.05 -9.11
N VAL A 134 3.66 19.92 -9.57
CA VAL A 134 4.81 20.36 -8.77
C VAL A 134 4.36 21.15 -7.54
N ARG A 135 3.35 22.01 -7.67
CA ARG A 135 2.77 22.75 -6.53
C ARG A 135 2.21 21.77 -5.50
N ILE A 136 1.45 20.77 -5.93
CA ILE A 136 0.92 19.72 -5.04
C ILE A 136 2.07 18.98 -4.36
N HIS A 137 3.11 18.59 -5.10
CA HIS A 137 4.28 17.93 -4.50
C HIS A 137 4.88 18.74 -3.35
N TYR A 138 5.15 20.04 -3.55
CA TYR A 138 5.68 20.88 -2.47
C TYR A 138 4.69 21.05 -1.32
N ARG A 139 3.39 21.22 -1.62
CA ARG A 139 2.33 21.33 -0.60
C ARG A 139 2.26 20.08 0.27
N GLU A 140 2.24 18.91 -0.34
CA GLU A 140 2.13 17.63 0.36
C GLU A 140 3.43 17.29 1.10
N LYS A 141 4.60 17.58 0.51
CA LYS A 141 5.92 17.33 1.12
C LYS A 141 6.12 18.01 2.48
N VAL A 142 5.47 19.15 2.72
CA VAL A 142 5.56 19.87 4.00
C VAL A 142 4.98 19.04 5.14
N LYS A 143 3.93 18.25 4.92
CA LYS A 143 3.26 17.49 5.99
C LYS A 143 4.17 16.38 6.55
N PRO A 144 4.75 15.48 5.73
CA PRO A 144 5.71 14.48 6.23
C PRO A 144 6.97 15.10 6.83
N LYS A 145 7.51 16.18 6.23
CA LYS A 145 8.68 16.88 6.78
C LYS A 145 8.43 17.41 8.19
N LYS A 146 7.26 18.00 8.41
CA LYS A 146 6.85 18.48 9.73
C LYS A 146 6.74 17.31 10.71
N PHE A 147 6.10 16.22 10.30
CA PHE A 147 5.96 15.01 11.10
C PHE A 147 7.31 14.42 11.52
N PHE A 148 8.26 14.25 10.59
CA PHE A 148 9.58 13.71 10.92
C PHE A 148 10.34 14.57 11.92
N LYS A 149 10.17 15.89 11.87
CA LYS A 149 10.85 16.82 12.77
C LYS A 149 10.21 16.90 14.16
N GLU A 150 8.88 16.83 14.23
CA GLU A 150 8.14 17.14 15.47
C GLU A 150 7.63 15.91 16.21
N SER A 151 7.43 14.78 15.52
CA SER A 151 6.66 13.65 16.06
C SER A 151 7.31 12.29 15.83
N CYS A 152 8.32 12.19 14.96
CA CYS A 152 9.00 10.94 14.70
C CYS A 152 10.32 10.88 15.48
N GLU A 153 10.47 9.90 16.35
CA GLU A 153 11.70 9.74 17.12
C GLU A 153 12.79 9.04 16.31
N ARG A 154 12.44 7.94 15.64
CA ARG A 154 13.36 7.14 14.82
C ARG A 154 12.64 6.60 13.60
N VAL A 155 13.40 6.43 12.52
CA VAL A 155 12.90 5.90 11.25
C VAL A 155 13.68 4.64 10.86
N CYS A 156 12.97 3.62 10.39
CA CYS A 156 13.57 2.51 9.65
C CYS A 156 13.51 2.83 8.15
N VAL A 157 14.56 2.51 7.40
CA VAL A 157 14.64 2.88 5.98
C VAL A 157 14.77 1.63 5.13
N THR A 158 14.04 1.53 4.03
CA THR A 158 14.35 0.58 2.94
C THR A 158 14.91 1.32 1.75
N THR A 159 15.94 0.75 1.15
CA THR A 159 16.48 1.29 -0.10
C THR A 159 16.66 0.22 -1.14
N ASP A 160 16.34 0.56 -2.38
CA ASP A 160 16.59 -0.31 -3.52
C ASP A 160 17.12 0.52 -4.69
N THR A 161 17.97 -0.10 -5.51
CA THR A 161 18.57 0.52 -6.68
C THR A 161 18.16 -0.21 -7.94
N TRP A 162 17.65 0.53 -8.92
CA TRP A 162 17.19 -0.02 -10.18
C TRP A 162 17.80 0.70 -11.38
N THR A 163 18.27 -0.08 -12.36
CA THR A 163 18.82 0.46 -13.61
C THR A 163 17.75 0.52 -14.69
N SER A 164 17.52 1.73 -15.20
CA SER A 164 16.55 2.00 -16.26
C SER A 164 16.93 1.49 -17.63
N SER A 165 15.94 1.41 -18.52
CA SER A 165 16.11 1.11 -19.94
C SER A 165 17.07 2.10 -20.63
N GLN A 166 17.15 3.33 -20.11
CA GLN A 166 18.10 4.36 -20.53
C GLN A 166 19.48 4.24 -19.86
N LYS A 167 19.75 3.14 -19.14
CA LYS A 167 20.98 2.85 -18.41
C LYS A 167 21.29 3.85 -17.29
N GLN A 168 20.28 4.53 -16.76
CA GLN A 168 20.40 5.37 -15.57
C GLN A 168 20.04 4.60 -14.31
N ASN A 169 20.85 4.71 -13.26
CA ASN A 169 20.62 4.04 -11.98
C ASN A 169 19.82 4.96 -11.04
N PHE A 170 18.63 4.52 -10.64
CA PHE A 170 17.77 5.20 -9.68
C PHE A 170 17.84 4.49 -8.33
N MET A 171 17.77 5.26 -7.25
CA MET A 171 17.61 4.75 -5.90
C MET A 171 16.26 5.23 -5.35
N CYS A 172 15.49 4.28 -4.84
CA CYS A 172 14.28 4.56 -4.08
C CYS A 172 14.57 4.43 -2.59
N VAL A 173 14.17 5.43 -1.81
CA VAL A 173 14.33 5.48 -0.35
C VAL A 173 12.94 5.61 0.27
N THR A 174 12.58 4.65 1.11
CA THR A 174 11.29 4.60 1.80
C THR A 174 11.52 4.62 3.30
N ALA A 175 10.85 5.54 3.99
CA ALA A 175 10.83 5.64 5.44
C ALA A 175 9.67 4.81 6.01
N HIS A 176 9.95 4.04 7.04
CA HIS A 176 8.99 3.20 7.78
C HIS A 176 9.04 3.62 9.25
N PHE A 177 7.89 3.90 9.83
CA PHE A 177 7.76 4.33 11.21
C PHE A 177 6.36 4.01 11.71
N ILE A 178 6.23 3.90 13.03
CA ILE A 178 4.93 3.87 13.70
C ILE A 178 4.63 5.30 14.18
N ASP A 179 3.37 5.71 14.11
CA ASP A 179 2.94 7.02 14.63
C ASP A 179 2.42 6.91 16.08
N ASN A 180 2.06 8.05 16.67
CA ASN A 180 1.50 8.11 18.02
C ASN A 180 0.17 7.34 18.17
N ASP A 181 -0.51 7.07 17.06
CA ASP A 181 -1.74 6.29 17.01
C ASP A 181 -1.49 4.78 16.83
N TRP A 182 -0.22 4.35 16.84
CA TRP A 182 0.23 2.98 16.62
C TRP A 182 -0.14 2.44 15.25
N VAL A 183 -0.17 3.31 14.24
CA VAL A 183 -0.32 2.94 12.83
C VAL A 183 1.07 2.89 12.19
N LEU A 184 1.37 1.77 11.54
CA LEU A 184 2.58 1.64 10.74
C LEU A 184 2.39 2.39 9.42
N HIS A 185 3.27 3.35 9.17
CA HIS A 185 3.32 4.10 7.91
C HIS A 185 4.56 3.73 7.11
N LYS A 186 4.41 3.75 5.79
CA LYS A 186 5.51 3.76 4.84
C LYS A 186 5.38 4.97 3.93
N TRP A 187 6.44 5.75 3.78
CA TRP A 187 6.47 6.89 2.87
C TRP A 187 7.70 6.85 1.98
N ILE A 188 7.51 6.97 0.67
CA ILE A 188 8.61 7.16 -0.27
C ILE A 188 9.11 8.60 -0.12
N ILE A 189 10.33 8.75 0.41
CA ILE A 189 10.95 10.03 0.68
C ILE A 189 11.97 10.42 -0.41
N GLY A 190 12.51 9.44 -1.14
CA GLY A 190 13.51 9.68 -2.18
C GLY A 190 13.31 8.78 -3.39
N PHE A 191 13.46 9.37 -4.57
CA PHE A 191 13.56 8.64 -5.84
C PHE A 191 14.50 9.44 -6.76
N PHE A 192 15.79 9.15 -6.71
CA PHE A 192 16.81 10.01 -7.35
C PHE A 192 17.88 9.20 -8.06
N LEU A 193 18.61 9.86 -8.97
CA LEU A 193 19.71 9.25 -9.70
C LEU A 193 20.94 9.07 -8.80
N VAL A 194 21.51 7.88 -8.85
CA VAL A 194 22.80 7.56 -8.20
C VAL A 194 23.86 7.45 -9.28
N ARG A 195 24.92 8.26 -9.15
CA ARG A 195 26.01 8.31 -10.15
C ARG A 195 27.14 7.32 -9.83
N GLY A 196 27.31 6.95 -8.57
CA GLY A 196 28.35 6.04 -8.11
C GLY A 196 27.80 4.64 -7.80
N HIS A 197 28.51 3.60 -8.21
CA HIS A 197 28.17 2.21 -7.87
C HIS A 197 28.94 1.69 -6.66
N LYS A 198 29.80 2.52 -6.04
CA LYS A 198 30.54 2.16 -4.83
C LYS A 198 29.63 2.35 -3.61
N GLY A 199 29.76 1.46 -2.63
CA GLY A 199 28.95 1.52 -1.41
C GLY A 199 28.99 2.87 -0.69
N GLU A 200 30.17 3.50 -0.61
CA GLU A 200 30.29 4.82 0.03
C GLU A 200 29.59 5.95 -0.74
N ASP A 201 29.51 5.88 -2.07
CA ASP A 201 28.77 6.86 -2.87
C ASP A 201 27.25 6.69 -2.65
N ILE A 202 26.77 5.44 -2.62
CA ILE A 202 25.38 5.11 -2.28
C ILE A 202 25.05 5.60 -0.86
N GLY A 203 25.95 5.41 0.10
CA GLY A 203 25.80 5.90 1.47
C GLY A 203 25.68 7.44 1.56
N LYS A 204 26.47 8.18 0.77
CA LYS A 204 26.40 9.65 0.70
C LYS A 204 25.10 10.14 0.08
N ASP A 205 24.64 9.48 -0.98
CA ASP A 205 23.37 9.83 -1.62
C ASP A 205 22.18 9.55 -0.68
N LEU A 206 22.24 8.46 0.09
CA LEU A 206 21.28 8.16 1.16
C LEU A 206 21.32 9.20 2.29
N GLU A 207 22.50 9.56 2.80
CA GLU A 207 22.67 10.62 3.80
C GLU A 207 22.06 11.94 3.33
N LYS A 208 22.33 12.34 2.09
CA LYS A 208 21.78 13.57 1.51
C LYS A 208 20.25 13.55 1.50
N CYS A 209 19.64 12.41 1.17
CA CYS A 209 18.20 12.24 1.26
C CYS A 209 17.72 12.44 2.71
N LEU A 210 18.31 11.73 3.68
CA LEU A 210 17.92 11.82 5.09
C LEU A 210 18.01 13.26 5.64
N VAL A 211 19.11 13.97 5.33
CA VAL A 211 19.31 15.37 5.72
C VAL A 211 18.25 16.29 5.11
N GLU A 212 17.87 16.08 3.83
CA GLU A 212 16.82 16.87 3.19
C GLU A 212 15.47 16.76 3.93
N TRP A 213 15.19 15.59 4.49
CA TRP A 213 13.98 15.29 5.25
C TRP A 213 14.06 15.65 6.73
N GLY A 214 15.24 16.09 7.21
CA GLY A 214 15.47 16.39 8.63
C GLY A 214 15.51 15.14 9.50
N ILE A 215 15.82 13.98 8.92
CA ILE A 215 15.93 12.70 9.63
C ILE A 215 17.36 12.53 10.11
N ASP A 216 17.55 12.65 11.42
CA ASP A 216 18.86 12.52 12.10
C ASP A 216 19.00 11.20 12.87
N LYS A 217 17.90 10.46 13.07
CA LYS A 217 17.85 9.20 13.83
C LYS A 217 17.30 8.06 13.00
N VAL A 218 18.21 7.24 12.48
CA VAL A 218 17.86 6.00 11.76
C VAL A 218 18.05 4.78 12.66
N PHE A 219 17.02 3.95 12.79
CA PHE A 219 17.06 2.72 13.58
C PHE A 219 17.67 1.56 12.80
N SER A 220 17.16 1.29 11.59
CA SER A 220 17.69 0.28 10.68
C SER A 220 17.61 0.72 9.22
N VAL A 221 18.44 0.09 8.39
CA VAL A 221 18.46 0.21 6.93
C VAL A 221 18.33 -1.19 6.35
N THR A 222 17.20 -1.46 5.70
CA THR A 222 16.92 -2.71 5.01
C THR A 222 17.28 -2.59 3.53
N VAL A 223 18.17 -3.46 3.06
CA VAL A 223 18.73 -3.44 1.70
C VAL A 223 18.74 -4.85 1.09
N ASP A 224 18.89 -4.94 -0.23
CA ASP A 224 19.14 -6.23 -0.88
C ASP A 224 20.52 -6.79 -0.50
N ASN A 225 20.88 -7.96 -1.04
CA ASN A 225 22.14 -8.61 -0.70
C ASN A 225 23.31 -8.25 -1.63
N ALA A 226 23.23 -7.15 -2.37
CA ALA A 226 24.33 -6.68 -3.19
C ALA A 226 25.49 -6.18 -2.32
N SER A 227 26.72 -6.56 -2.66
CA SER A 227 27.92 -6.21 -1.87
C SER A 227 28.16 -4.70 -1.68
N PRO A 228 27.80 -3.78 -2.62
CA PRO A 228 27.95 -2.35 -2.36
C PRO A 228 27.11 -1.86 -1.16
N ASN A 229 26.00 -2.52 -0.86
CA ASN A 229 25.11 -2.11 0.23
C ASN A 229 25.73 -2.32 1.62
N ASP A 230 26.64 -3.30 1.77
CA ASP A 230 27.44 -3.43 3.00
C ASP A 230 28.25 -2.15 3.27
N GLY A 231 28.85 -1.57 2.22
CA GLY A 231 29.60 -0.31 2.30
C GLY A 231 28.71 0.90 2.59
N ALA A 232 27.52 0.95 1.97
CA ALA A 232 26.55 2.03 2.16
C ALA A 232 26.02 2.08 3.60
N VAL A 233 25.63 0.92 4.15
CA VAL A 233 25.13 0.85 5.54
C VAL A 233 26.24 1.14 6.54
N ASN A 234 27.46 0.68 6.29
CA ASN A 234 28.62 1.02 7.15
C ASN A 234 28.92 2.53 7.15
N TYR A 235 28.72 3.21 6.02
CA TYR A 235 28.84 4.66 5.93
C TYR A 235 27.78 5.37 6.81
N ILE A 236 26.51 4.98 6.69
CA ILE A 236 25.42 5.54 7.53
C ILE A 236 25.67 5.26 9.01
N LYS A 237 26.07 4.03 9.36
CA LYS A 237 26.42 3.64 10.73
C LYS A 237 27.48 4.57 11.33
N ARG A 238 28.52 4.89 10.57
CA ARG A 238 29.59 5.81 11.01
C ARG A 238 29.02 7.19 11.33
N ILE A 239 28.19 7.76 10.44
CA ILE A 239 27.59 9.09 10.64
C ILE A 239 26.67 9.11 11.86
N MET A 240 25.77 8.13 11.97
CA MET A 240 24.80 8.05 13.07
C MET A 240 25.51 7.88 14.42
N ASN A 241 26.58 7.08 14.47
CA ASN A 241 27.39 6.92 15.67
C ASN A 241 28.12 8.22 16.02
N SER A 242 28.70 8.93 15.05
CA SER A 242 29.36 10.23 15.27
C SER A 242 28.39 11.31 15.78
N ALA A 243 27.12 11.25 15.38
CA ALA A 243 26.07 12.14 15.87
C ALA A 243 25.44 11.69 17.21
N ASN A 244 25.91 10.60 17.81
CA ASN A 244 25.30 9.96 18.98
C ASN A 244 23.80 9.66 18.80
N ALA A 245 23.40 9.38 17.55
CA ALA A 245 22.02 9.16 17.14
C ALA A 245 21.68 7.68 16.95
N SER A 246 22.66 6.77 16.99
CA SER A 246 22.46 5.32 16.86
C SER A 246 22.00 4.66 18.16
N ILE A 247 21.21 3.58 18.07
CA ILE A 247 21.00 2.62 19.15
C ILE A 247 22.03 1.48 19.05
N GLY A 248 22.54 0.98 20.18
CA GLY A 248 23.46 -0.17 20.21
C GLY A 248 24.73 0.05 19.38
N LYS A 249 25.20 1.30 19.27
CA LYS A 249 26.32 1.73 18.41
C LYS A 249 26.16 1.30 16.94
N GLY A 250 24.91 1.17 16.48
CA GLY A 250 24.56 0.75 15.13
C GLY A 250 24.88 -0.72 14.83
N GLU A 251 25.01 -1.58 15.85
CA GLU A 251 25.16 -3.04 15.66
C GLU A 251 24.01 -3.61 14.81
N TYR A 252 22.79 -3.11 15.03
CA TYR A 252 21.57 -3.63 14.42
C TYR A 252 21.09 -2.84 13.19
N MET A 253 21.91 -1.93 12.69
CA MET A 253 21.50 -1.02 11.62
C MET A 253 21.33 -1.74 10.28
N HIS A 254 22.12 -2.77 10.00
CA HIS A 254 22.04 -3.48 8.73
C HIS A 254 21.00 -4.60 8.79
N MET A 255 19.93 -4.47 8.01
CA MET A 255 18.94 -5.53 7.79
C MET A 255 19.00 -6.01 6.33
N ARG A 256 19.05 -7.32 6.12
CA ARG A 256 19.04 -7.92 4.78
C ARG A 256 17.61 -8.23 4.36
N CYS A 257 17.27 -7.97 3.11
CA CYS A 257 15.95 -8.26 2.56
C CYS A 257 15.65 -9.76 2.56
N ALA A 258 14.66 -10.18 3.36
CA ALA A 258 14.20 -11.55 3.47
C ALA A 258 13.64 -12.10 2.15
N ALA A 259 12.84 -11.29 1.45
CA ALA A 259 12.26 -11.68 0.16
C ALA A 259 13.36 -11.95 -0.89
N HIS A 260 14.44 -11.16 -0.88
CA HIS A 260 15.59 -11.37 -1.74
C HIS A 260 16.36 -12.64 -1.36
N ILE A 261 16.60 -12.89 -0.07
CA ILE A 261 17.24 -14.14 0.39
C ILE A 261 16.40 -15.35 -0.05
N LEU A 262 15.09 -15.31 0.16
CA LEU A 262 14.18 -16.37 -0.24
C LEU A 262 14.23 -16.62 -1.76
N ASN A 263 14.25 -15.55 -2.55
CA ASN A 263 14.44 -15.62 -4.00
C ASN A 263 15.75 -16.33 -4.35
N LEU A 264 16.85 -16.03 -3.66
CA LEU A 264 18.15 -16.70 -3.87
C LEU A 264 18.11 -18.18 -3.51
N ILE A 265 17.47 -18.54 -2.39
CA ILE A 265 17.31 -19.94 -1.96
C ILE A 265 16.52 -20.72 -3.03
N VAL A 266 15.33 -20.25 -3.39
CA VAL A 266 14.46 -20.93 -4.37
C VAL A 266 15.12 -21.02 -5.74
N THR A 267 15.73 -19.92 -6.22
CA THR A 267 16.37 -19.91 -7.54
C THR A 267 17.55 -20.89 -7.62
N ASP A 268 18.27 -21.11 -6.52
CA ASP A 268 19.37 -22.08 -6.51
C ASP A 268 18.85 -23.52 -6.52
N GLY A 269 17.75 -23.80 -5.81
CA GLY A 269 17.07 -25.10 -5.87
C GLY A 269 16.51 -25.44 -7.25
N LEU A 270 15.99 -24.44 -7.97
CA LEU A 270 15.43 -24.62 -9.33
C LEU A 270 16.46 -25.04 -10.39
N LYS A 271 17.77 -24.97 -10.10
CA LYS A 271 18.82 -25.35 -11.07
C LYS A 271 18.85 -26.85 -11.37
N GLU A 272 18.35 -27.71 -10.48
CA GLU A 272 18.33 -29.17 -10.68
C GLU A 272 17.36 -29.60 -11.79
N LEU A 273 16.32 -28.82 -12.07
CA LEU A 273 15.23 -29.17 -13.01
C LEU A 273 15.22 -28.31 -14.27
N ASP A 274 16.36 -27.71 -14.61
CA ASP A 274 16.42 -26.72 -15.67
C ASP A 274 15.84 -27.23 -17.00
N ILE A 275 15.97 -28.53 -17.32
CA ILE A 275 15.43 -29.13 -18.55
C ILE A 275 13.90 -29.26 -18.51
N SER A 276 13.31 -29.89 -17.48
CA SER A 276 11.85 -30.06 -17.38
C SER A 276 11.14 -28.69 -17.34
N VAL A 277 11.69 -27.74 -16.57
CA VAL A 277 11.16 -26.36 -16.55
C VAL A 277 11.28 -25.70 -17.93
N LYS A 278 12.42 -25.86 -18.62
CA LYS A 278 12.60 -25.30 -19.97
C LYS A 278 11.59 -25.87 -20.97
N ARG A 279 11.32 -27.18 -20.96
CA ARG A 279 10.35 -27.83 -21.85
C ARG A 279 8.92 -27.36 -21.58
N VAL A 280 8.49 -27.36 -20.32
CA VAL A 280 7.15 -26.87 -19.94
C VAL A 280 7.01 -25.38 -20.28
N ARG A 281 8.04 -24.57 -20.02
CA ARG A 281 8.08 -23.15 -20.40
C ARG A 281 7.94 -22.95 -21.90
N ALA A 282 8.63 -23.77 -22.70
CA ALA A 282 8.57 -23.68 -24.15
C ALA A 282 7.17 -24.06 -24.67
N ALA A 283 6.55 -25.10 -24.12
CA ALA A 283 5.19 -25.50 -24.45
C ALA A 283 4.16 -24.41 -24.12
N VAL A 284 4.23 -23.83 -22.91
CA VAL A 284 3.35 -22.73 -22.51
C VAL A 284 3.54 -21.51 -23.41
N LYS A 285 4.80 -21.16 -23.72
CA LYS A 285 5.12 -20.04 -24.61
C LYS A 285 4.58 -20.27 -26.01
N PHE A 286 4.66 -21.49 -26.55
CA PHE A 286 4.09 -21.83 -27.85
C PHE A 286 2.59 -21.54 -27.89
N VAL A 287 1.83 -22.03 -26.90
CA VAL A 287 0.38 -21.86 -26.83
C VAL A 287 0.01 -20.37 -26.73
N LYS A 288 0.73 -19.62 -25.90
CA LYS A 288 0.48 -18.18 -25.67
C LYS A 288 0.99 -17.26 -26.77
N ASN A 289 1.70 -17.78 -27.77
CA ASN A 289 2.32 -16.97 -28.82
C ASN A 289 1.30 -16.37 -29.81
N SER A 290 0.10 -16.93 -29.92
CA SER A 290 -0.95 -16.36 -30.79
C SER A 290 -2.36 -16.65 -30.30
N PRO A 291 -3.34 -15.76 -30.58
CA PRO A 291 -4.75 -15.99 -30.25
C PRO A 291 -5.32 -17.28 -30.89
N ALA A 292 -4.87 -17.64 -32.09
CA ALA A 292 -5.28 -18.85 -32.78
C ALA A 292 -4.84 -20.12 -32.03
N ARG A 293 -3.59 -20.16 -31.53
CA ARG A 293 -3.07 -21.28 -30.72
C ARG A 293 -3.80 -21.38 -29.37
N ILE A 294 -4.08 -20.24 -28.73
CA ILE A 294 -4.90 -20.18 -27.50
C ILE A 294 -6.29 -20.78 -27.74
N THR A 295 -6.96 -20.41 -28.85
CA THR A 295 -8.30 -20.89 -29.19
C THR A 295 -8.32 -22.40 -29.42
N LYS A 296 -7.35 -22.93 -30.18
CA LYS A 296 -7.17 -24.37 -30.37
C LYS A 296 -6.92 -25.10 -29.04
N PHE A 297 -6.10 -24.53 -28.17
CA PHE A 297 -5.79 -25.11 -26.86
C PHE A 297 -7.00 -25.13 -25.93
N LYS A 298 -7.80 -24.05 -25.91
CA LYS A 298 -9.07 -24.00 -25.17
C LYS A 298 -10.05 -25.08 -25.67
N LYS A 299 -10.16 -25.28 -26.99
CA LYS A 299 -10.95 -26.38 -27.57
C LYS A 299 -10.46 -27.76 -27.11
N CYS A 300 -9.16 -27.98 -27.05
CA CYS A 300 -8.59 -29.22 -26.51
C CYS A 300 -8.94 -29.40 -25.01
N ALA A 301 -8.91 -28.31 -24.23
CA ALA A 301 -9.27 -28.34 -22.81
C ALA A 301 -10.75 -28.67 -22.56
N GLU A 302 -11.65 -28.16 -23.41
CA GLU A 302 -13.08 -28.50 -23.40
C GLU A 302 -13.29 -29.99 -23.68
N LEU A 303 -12.59 -30.54 -24.68
CA LEU A 303 -12.67 -31.96 -25.04
C LEU A 303 -12.13 -32.89 -23.94
N GLU A 304 -11.10 -32.46 -23.21
CA GLU A 304 -10.56 -33.12 -22.02
C GLU A 304 -11.39 -32.87 -20.74
N LYS A 305 -12.52 -32.14 -20.85
CA LYS A 305 -13.46 -31.83 -19.76
C LYS A 305 -12.81 -31.11 -18.56
N LEU A 306 -11.79 -30.29 -18.82
CA LEU A 306 -11.17 -29.42 -17.81
C LEU A 306 -11.95 -28.11 -17.74
N ALA A 307 -12.94 -28.03 -16.84
CA ALA A 307 -13.71 -26.82 -16.58
C ALA A 307 -13.07 -25.94 -15.48
N ASN A 308 -13.10 -24.62 -15.67
CA ASN A 308 -12.88 -23.56 -14.66
C ASN A 308 -11.66 -23.72 -13.73
N LYS A 309 -10.45 -23.75 -14.31
CA LYS A 309 -9.20 -23.55 -13.56
C LYS A 309 -8.37 -22.44 -14.21
N GLY A 310 -7.61 -21.71 -13.39
CA GLY A 310 -6.77 -20.59 -13.86
C GLY A 310 -5.98 -20.93 -15.12
N PHE A 311 -6.07 -20.08 -16.14
CA PHE A 311 -5.47 -20.35 -17.45
C PHE A 311 -3.92 -20.24 -17.40
N LEU A 312 -3.24 -20.72 -18.45
CA LEU A 312 -1.78 -20.72 -18.52
C LEU A 312 -1.20 -19.32 -18.28
N SER A 313 -0.12 -19.24 -17.50
CA SER A 313 0.63 -18.01 -17.22
C SER A 313 2.04 -18.10 -17.83
N LEU A 314 2.54 -16.99 -18.36
CA LEU A 314 3.89 -16.92 -18.91
C LEU A 314 4.91 -16.80 -17.78
N ASP A 315 5.98 -17.57 -17.87
CA ASP A 315 7.11 -17.47 -16.95
C ASP A 315 8.03 -16.30 -17.31
N VAL A 316 8.37 -15.53 -16.28
CA VAL A 316 9.43 -14.52 -16.28
C VAL A 316 10.61 -15.14 -15.55
N CYS A 317 11.59 -15.64 -16.29
CA CYS A 317 12.70 -16.44 -15.75
C CYS A 317 13.54 -15.76 -14.65
N THR A 318 13.44 -14.43 -14.51
CA THR A 318 14.09 -13.66 -13.44
C THR A 318 13.27 -13.60 -12.14
N ARG A 319 12.06 -14.18 -12.10
CA ARG A 319 11.13 -14.18 -10.95
C ARG A 319 10.52 -15.56 -10.76
N TRP A 320 11.03 -16.33 -9.80
CA TRP A 320 10.55 -17.70 -9.55
C TRP A 320 9.05 -17.79 -9.20
N ASN A 321 8.44 -16.73 -8.66
CA ASN A 321 6.98 -16.67 -8.44
C ASN A 321 6.20 -16.92 -9.74
N SER A 322 6.67 -16.37 -10.86
CA SER A 322 6.05 -16.59 -12.17
C SER A 322 6.31 -18.00 -12.69
N THR A 323 7.48 -18.57 -12.38
CA THR A 323 7.79 -19.97 -12.68
C THR A 323 6.86 -20.92 -11.93
N PHE A 324 6.61 -20.66 -10.64
CA PHE A 324 5.63 -21.40 -9.84
C PHE A 324 4.22 -21.33 -10.44
N LEU A 325 3.72 -20.12 -10.73
CA LEU A 325 2.39 -19.93 -11.31
C LEU A 325 2.27 -20.65 -12.66
N MET A 326 3.32 -20.58 -13.49
CA MET A 326 3.36 -21.31 -14.77
C MET A 326 3.29 -22.81 -14.54
N LEU A 327 4.12 -23.38 -13.66
CA LEU A 327 4.18 -24.82 -13.42
C LEU A 327 2.87 -25.34 -12.81
N LYS A 328 2.30 -24.62 -11.83
CA LYS A 328 1.02 -24.97 -11.20
C LYS A 328 -0.13 -24.99 -12.20
N ALA A 329 -0.19 -23.98 -13.08
CA ALA A 329 -1.17 -23.95 -14.16
C ALA A 329 -0.89 -25.08 -15.17
N ALA A 330 0.33 -25.16 -15.72
CA ALA A 330 0.67 -26.11 -16.77
C ALA A 330 0.47 -27.58 -16.36
N ALA A 331 0.82 -27.95 -15.11
CA ALA A 331 0.58 -29.28 -14.56
C ALA A 331 -0.91 -29.66 -14.57
N THR A 332 -1.80 -28.69 -14.36
CA THR A 332 -3.26 -28.92 -14.44
C THR A 332 -3.72 -29.25 -15.86
N TYR A 333 -3.00 -28.75 -16.88
CA TYR A 333 -3.33 -28.90 -18.29
C TYR A 333 -2.50 -29.99 -19.00
N GLU A 334 -1.78 -30.86 -18.27
CA GLU A 334 -0.94 -31.92 -18.84
C GLU A 334 -1.64 -32.69 -19.97
N LYS A 335 -2.83 -33.23 -19.70
CA LYS A 335 -3.61 -34.00 -20.69
C LYS A 335 -3.97 -33.18 -21.94
N VAL A 336 -4.19 -31.87 -21.76
CA VAL A 336 -4.47 -30.95 -22.86
C VAL A 336 -3.25 -30.75 -23.72
N PHE A 337 -2.05 -30.64 -23.14
CA PHE A 337 -0.81 -30.54 -23.90
C PHE A 337 -0.53 -31.81 -24.71
N VAL A 338 -0.77 -32.99 -24.13
CA VAL A 338 -0.63 -34.27 -24.84
C VAL A 338 -1.57 -34.32 -26.04
N ARG A 339 -2.85 -33.97 -25.85
CA ARG A 339 -3.81 -33.89 -26.96
C ARG A 339 -3.46 -32.80 -27.98
N TYR A 340 -2.96 -31.66 -27.52
CA TYR A 340 -2.62 -30.54 -28.39
C TYR A 340 -1.50 -30.90 -29.38
N GLU A 341 -0.56 -31.75 -28.96
CA GLU A 341 0.48 -32.30 -29.84
C GLU A 341 -0.12 -33.13 -30.99
N GLU A 342 -1.18 -33.90 -30.74
CA GLU A 342 -1.87 -34.69 -31.77
C GLU A 342 -2.67 -33.80 -32.75
N GLU A 343 -3.24 -32.69 -32.27
CA GLU A 343 -4.12 -31.80 -33.04
C GLU A 343 -3.34 -30.70 -33.81
N ASP A 344 -2.13 -30.33 -33.36
CA ASP A 344 -1.30 -29.30 -33.99
C ASP A 344 0.14 -29.80 -34.23
N PRO A 345 0.43 -30.41 -35.40
CA PRO A 345 1.76 -30.94 -35.71
C PRO A 345 2.90 -29.92 -35.62
N TYR A 346 2.59 -28.61 -35.74
CA TYR A 346 3.57 -27.55 -35.58
C TYR A 346 4.10 -27.44 -34.15
N PHE A 347 3.34 -27.91 -33.16
CA PHE A 347 3.77 -27.96 -31.76
C PHE A 347 5.05 -28.78 -31.60
N ALA A 348 5.04 -30.03 -32.07
CA ALA A 348 6.20 -30.90 -31.99
C ALA A 348 7.35 -30.41 -32.89
N ILE A 349 7.05 -29.91 -34.09
CA ILE A 349 8.07 -29.43 -35.03
C ILE A 349 8.83 -28.22 -34.48
N GLU A 350 8.14 -27.22 -33.94
CA GLU A 350 8.79 -26.02 -33.39
C GLU A 350 9.56 -26.35 -32.10
N LEU A 351 8.99 -27.16 -31.22
CA LEU A 351 9.61 -27.46 -29.92
C LEU A 351 10.79 -28.42 -30.01
N ASN A 352 10.87 -29.26 -31.06
CA ASN A 352 12.00 -30.16 -31.30
C ASN A 352 13.08 -29.56 -32.23
N GLY A 353 12.96 -28.29 -32.63
CA GLY A 353 13.99 -27.63 -33.43
C GLY A 353 15.33 -27.48 -32.69
N ASP A 354 16.43 -27.33 -33.43
CA ASP A 354 17.82 -27.33 -32.92
C ASP A 354 18.12 -26.36 -31.75
N LYS A 355 17.30 -25.34 -31.53
CA LYS A 355 17.46 -24.32 -30.47
C LYS A 355 16.45 -24.46 -29.32
N MET A 356 15.59 -25.47 -29.36
CA MET A 356 14.47 -25.64 -28.42
C MET A 356 14.69 -26.85 -27.51
N PRO A 357 14.14 -26.86 -26.29
CA PRO A 357 14.41 -27.88 -25.29
C PRO A 357 13.70 -29.22 -25.54
N GLY A 358 12.86 -29.31 -26.58
CA GLY A 358 12.01 -30.46 -26.88
C GLY A 358 10.58 -30.32 -26.35
N VAL A 359 9.72 -31.23 -26.79
CA VAL A 359 8.36 -31.40 -26.26
C VAL A 359 8.40 -31.97 -24.83
N PRO A 360 7.55 -31.49 -23.89
CA PRO A 360 7.46 -32.07 -22.54
C PRO A 360 7.14 -33.57 -22.57
N GLN A 361 7.91 -34.35 -21.82
CA GLN A 361 7.72 -35.78 -21.64
C GLN A 361 6.91 -36.08 -20.37
N PRO A 362 6.37 -37.31 -20.18
CA PRO A 362 5.63 -37.68 -18.95
C PRO A 362 6.40 -37.38 -17.65
N GLU A 363 7.71 -37.62 -17.65
CA GLU A 363 8.60 -37.30 -16.53
C GLU A 363 8.66 -35.79 -16.23
N ASP A 364 8.57 -34.95 -17.27
CA ASP A 364 8.59 -33.48 -17.12
C ASP A 364 7.33 -32.98 -16.41
N TRP A 365 6.17 -33.61 -16.64
CA TRP A 365 4.91 -33.27 -15.99
C TRP A 365 4.84 -33.73 -14.53
N ASP A 366 5.37 -34.92 -14.22
CA ASP A 366 5.53 -35.39 -12.84
C ASP A 366 6.46 -34.45 -12.06
N ASN A 367 7.60 -34.09 -12.64
CA ASN A 367 8.54 -33.12 -12.05
C ASN A 367 7.89 -31.74 -11.87
N ALA A 368 7.14 -31.24 -12.86
CA ALA A 368 6.44 -29.96 -12.78
C ALA A 368 5.38 -29.93 -11.66
N SER A 369 4.64 -31.02 -11.50
CA SER A 369 3.62 -31.17 -10.45
C SER A 369 4.25 -31.19 -9.06
N LYS A 370 5.27 -32.02 -8.86
CA LYS A 370 6.03 -32.10 -7.60
C LYS A 370 6.66 -30.75 -7.22
N MET A 371 7.16 -30.01 -8.21
CA MET A 371 7.75 -28.69 -8.02
C MET A 371 6.71 -27.60 -7.76
N ALA A 372 5.54 -27.66 -8.39
CA ALA A 372 4.46 -26.74 -8.06
C ALA A 372 4.02 -26.90 -6.60
N GLU A 373 3.84 -28.15 -6.13
CA GLU A 373 3.54 -28.44 -4.72
C GLU A 373 4.62 -27.90 -3.77
N PHE A 374 5.90 -28.04 -4.15
CA PHE A 374 7.01 -27.44 -3.40
C PHE A 374 6.90 -25.93 -3.29
N LEU A 375 6.92 -25.28 -4.45
CA LEU A 375 7.07 -23.84 -4.57
C LEU A 375 5.87 -23.12 -3.95
N GLU A 376 4.71 -23.79 -3.83
CA GLU A 376 3.55 -23.23 -3.16
C GLU A 376 3.84 -22.81 -1.72
N HIS A 377 4.64 -23.57 -0.98
CA HIS A 377 5.01 -23.22 0.41
C HIS A 377 5.82 -21.92 0.44
N PHE A 378 6.81 -21.81 -0.42
CA PHE A 378 7.64 -20.61 -0.57
C PHE A 378 6.82 -19.44 -1.09
N TYR A 379 5.86 -19.68 -2.00
CA TYR A 379 5.00 -18.65 -2.59
C TYR A 379 4.12 -18.03 -1.51
N LYS A 380 3.45 -18.85 -0.69
CA LYS A 380 2.67 -18.40 0.47
C LYS A 380 3.54 -17.63 1.46
N LEU A 381 4.77 -18.10 1.72
CA LEU A 381 5.71 -17.39 2.59
C LEU A 381 6.11 -16.02 2.00
N THR A 382 6.36 -15.96 0.69
CA THR A 382 6.71 -14.71 -0.02
C THR A 382 5.60 -13.69 0.10
N LEU A 383 4.35 -14.10 -0.08
CA LEU A 383 3.20 -13.21 0.08
C LEU A 383 3.13 -12.64 1.51
N ARG A 384 3.40 -13.47 2.54
CA ARG A 384 3.44 -13.01 3.94
C ARG A 384 4.55 -11.99 4.19
N VAL A 385 5.76 -12.23 3.68
CA VAL A 385 6.92 -11.34 3.92
C VAL A 385 6.98 -10.11 3.00
N SER A 386 6.21 -10.12 1.90
CA SER A 386 6.13 -9.01 0.94
C SER A 386 5.06 -7.99 1.30
N ALA A 387 4.29 -8.25 2.36
CA ALA A 387 3.30 -7.29 2.83
C ALA A 387 3.97 -6.02 3.35
N SER A 388 3.46 -4.86 2.93
CA SER A 388 4.04 -3.56 3.25
C SER A 388 3.17 -2.66 4.14
N ASN A 389 1.94 -3.10 4.44
CA ASN A 389 0.93 -2.29 5.14
C ASN A 389 0.60 -2.82 6.55
N HIS A 390 1.31 -3.86 7.01
CA HIS A 390 1.18 -4.34 8.37
C HIS A 390 2.56 -4.72 8.91
N CYS A 391 2.68 -4.76 10.24
CA CYS A 391 3.93 -5.10 10.90
C CYS A 391 4.31 -6.56 10.58
N THR A 392 5.46 -6.74 9.95
CA THR A 392 5.99 -8.07 9.56
C THR A 392 7.15 -8.55 10.43
N SER A 393 7.80 -7.64 11.18
CA SER A 393 9.02 -7.90 11.96
C SER A 393 8.86 -9.07 12.95
N HIS A 394 7.78 -9.07 13.73
CA HIS A 394 7.49 -10.10 14.73
C HIS A 394 7.14 -11.48 14.12
N ILE A 395 6.66 -11.52 12.87
CA ILE A 395 6.25 -12.75 12.20
C ILE A 395 7.47 -13.49 11.63
N PHE A 396 8.53 -12.76 11.29
CA PHE A 396 9.61 -13.27 10.46
C PHE A 396 10.42 -14.40 11.11
N PHE A 397 10.59 -14.37 12.44
CA PHE A 397 11.20 -15.48 13.18
C PHE A 397 10.54 -16.83 12.84
N HIS A 398 9.21 -16.88 12.90
CA HIS A 398 8.46 -18.11 12.59
C HIS A 398 8.62 -18.52 11.12
N GLN A 399 8.73 -17.55 10.20
CA GLN A 399 8.95 -17.85 8.78
C GLN A 399 10.31 -18.51 8.54
N ILE A 400 11.37 -18.03 9.19
CA ILE A 400 12.70 -18.64 9.09
C ILE A 400 12.66 -20.06 9.67
N ALA A 401 12.02 -20.24 10.83
CA ALA A 401 11.83 -21.55 11.46
C ALA A 401 11.07 -22.53 10.54
N ASP A 402 9.98 -22.09 9.91
CA ASP A 402 9.21 -22.90 8.96
C ASP A 402 10.08 -23.35 7.77
N ILE A 403 10.91 -22.44 7.22
CA ILE A 403 11.78 -22.75 6.08
C ILE A 403 12.79 -23.84 6.45
N ILE A 404 13.49 -23.73 7.60
CA ILE A 404 14.50 -24.73 7.96
C ILE A 404 13.89 -26.11 8.23
N VAL A 405 12.73 -26.15 8.88
CA VAL A 405 12.01 -27.42 9.12
C VAL A 405 11.61 -28.05 7.79
N LEU A 406 11.09 -27.24 6.87
CA LEU A 406 10.75 -27.69 5.51
C LEU A 406 12.00 -28.22 4.79
N LEU A 407 13.09 -27.45 4.73
CA LEU A 407 14.31 -27.86 4.04
C LEU A 407 14.92 -29.14 4.64
N ARG A 408 14.83 -29.37 5.95
CA ARG A 408 15.30 -30.62 6.56
C ARG A 408 14.44 -31.82 6.17
N ALA A 409 13.12 -31.66 6.18
CA ALA A 409 12.20 -32.71 5.71
C ALA A 409 12.48 -33.07 4.24
N TRP A 410 12.92 -32.08 3.46
CA TRP A 410 13.27 -32.22 2.05
C TRP A 410 14.58 -32.96 1.83
N CYS A 411 15.65 -32.57 2.53
CA CYS A 411 16.90 -33.32 2.54
C CYS A 411 16.71 -34.78 2.99
N GLY A 412 15.75 -35.03 3.89
CA GLY A 412 15.38 -36.37 4.34
C GLY A 412 14.42 -37.15 3.42
N SER A 413 14.02 -36.59 2.27
CA SER A 413 13.02 -37.22 1.40
C SER A 413 13.57 -38.45 0.67
N GLY A 414 12.72 -39.47 0.51
CA GLY A 414 13.02 -40.63 -0.34
C GLY A 414 13.01 -40.31 -1.83
N ASP A 415 12.32 -39.24 -2.23
CA ASP A 415 12.32 -38.76 -3.62
C ASP A 415 13.64 -38.05 -3.92
N ARG A 416 14.35 -38.53 -4.96
CA ARG A 416 15.69 -38.02 -5.31
C ARG A 416 15.66 -36.53 -5.63
N LEU A 417 14.64 -36.09 -6.37
CA LEU A 417 14.52 -34.70 -6.79
C LEU A 417 14.30 -33.77 -5.60
N ARG A 418 13.40 -34.14 -4.68
CA ARG A 418 13.15 -33.36 -3.45
C ARG A 418 14.41 -33.24 -2.60
N ARG A 419 15.19 -34.32 -2.50
CA ARG A 419 16.46 -34.32 -1.76
C ARG A 419 17.50 -33.41 -2.39
N GLU A 420 17.76 -33.54 -3.69
CA GLU A 420 18.76 -32.74 -4.41
C GLU A 420 18.42 -31.23 -4.39
N MET A 421 17.13 -30.88 -4.59
CA MET A 421 16.66 -29.50 -4.44
C MET A 421 16.80 -29.02 -2.99
N GLY A 422 16.39 -29.83 -2.03
CA GLY A 422 16.49 -29.53 -0.60
C GLY A 422 17.92 -29.23 -0.16
N GLU A 423 18.89 -30.04 -0.60
CA GLU A 423 20.31 -29.87 -0.29
C GLU A 423 20.86 -28.54 -0.83
N ARG A 424 20.61 -28.19 -2.10
CA ARG A 424 21.03 -26.89 -2.65
C ARG A 424 20.41 -25.70 -1.92
N MET A 425 19.10 -25.80 -1.65
CA MET A 425 18.38 -24.75 -0.94
C MET A 425 18.88 -24.61 0.49
N MET A 426 19.22 -25.72 1.14
CA MET A 426 19.83 -25.75 2.46
C MET A 426 21.19 -25.05 2.47
N ASP A 427 22.05 -25.28 1.45
CA ASP A 427 23.34 -24.58 1.35
C ASP A 427 23.17 -23.06 1.26
N LYS A 428 22.20 -22.59 0.46
CA LYS A 428 21.87 -21.16 0.41
C LYS A 428 21.27 -20.65 1.70
N TYR A 429 20.35 -21.39 2.31
CA TYR A 429 19.77 -21.05 3.61
C TYR A 429 20.88 -20.86 4.64
N ASN A 430 21.80 -21.81 4.74
CA ASN A 430 22.87 -21.81 5.74
C ASN A 430 23.80 -20.60 5.60
N LYS A 431 24.10 -20.19 4.36
CA LYS A 431 24.89 -18.99 4.08
C LYS A 431 24.33 -17.72 4.74
N TYR A 432 23.01 -17.60 4.86
CA TYR A 432 22.37 -16.37 5.36
C TYR A 432 21.83 -16.51 6.79
N TRP A 433 21.38 -17.70 7.20
CA TRP A 433 20.63 -17.88 8.44
C TRP A 433 21.13 -19.00 9.35
N ALA A 434 22.25 -19.70 9.06
CA ALA A 434 22.77 -20.74 9.98
C ALA A 434 23.75 -20.22 11.05
N ASP A 435 24.43 -19.10 10.81
CA ASP A 435 25.37 -18.51 11.78
C ASP A 435 24.75 -17.28 12.46
N HIS A 436 24.88 -17.20 13.79
CA HIS A 436 24.42 -16.10 14.64
C HIS A 436 25.09 -14.74 14.34
N ASN A 437 26.11 -14.73 13.49
CA ASN A 437 26.75 -13.52 12.95
C ASN A 437 26.25 -13.15 11.55
N SER A 438 25.52 -14.03 10.87
CA SER A 438 25.06 -13.81 9.49
C SER A 438 23.71 -13.11 9.39
N PHE A 439 22.94 -13.05 10.48
CA PHE A 439 21.64 -12.38 10.55
C PHE A 439 21.59 -11.32 11.65
N ASN A 440 20.63 -10.42 11.53
CA ASN A 440 20.40 -9.38 12.53
C ASN A 440 19.53 -9.92 13.67
N ILE A 441 20.06 -9.93 14.90
CA ILE A 441 19.39 -10.47 16.08
C ILE A 441 18.07 -9.73 16.40
N LEU A 442 17.83 -8.54 15.84
CA LEU A 442 16.54 -7.84 16.00
C LEU A 442 15.34 -8.65 15.54
N ILE A 443 15.51 -9.61 14.62
CA ILE A 443 14.44 -10.54 14.22
C ILE A 443 13.93 -11.32 15.44
N PHE A 444 14.83 -11.70 16.34
CA PHE A 444 14.55 -12.45 17.55
C PHE A 444 14.04 -11.54 18.68
N VAL A 445 14.56 -10.31 18.75
CA VAL A 445 14.04 -9.28 19.66
C VAL A 445 12.59 -8.92 19.32
N ALA A 446 12.25 -8.82 18.03
CA ALA A 446 10.89 -8.49 17.59
C ALA A 446 9.86 -9.53 18.03
N VAL A 447 10.17 -10.82 17.94
CA VAL A 447 9.27 -11.88 18.44
C VAL A 447 9.22 -11.93 19.97
N ALA A 448 10.31 -11.56 20.67
CA ALA A 448 10.29 -11.42 22.13
C ALA A 448 9.41 -10.24 22.59
N LEU A 449 9.22 -9.22 21.75
CA LEU A 449 8.30 -8.10 21.98
C LEU A 449 6.86 -8.41 21.52
N ASP A 450 6.59 -9.61 21.01
CA ASP A 450 5.24 -10.10 20.81
C ASP A 450 4.70 -10.73 22.11
N PRO A 451 3.62 -10.18 22.70
CA PRO A 451 3.09 -10.65 23.98
C PRO A 451 2.53 -12.08 23.94
N ARG A 452 2.31 -12.67 22.75
CA ARG A 452 1.92 -14.07 22.59
C ARG A 452 3.09 -15.03 22.77
N TYR A 453 4.31 -14.56 22.49
CA TYR A 453 5.49 -15.41 22.45
C TYR A 453 6.51 -15.06 23.53
N LYS A 454 6.86 -13.78 23.70
CA LYS A 454 7.83 -13.31 24.69
C LYS A 454 9.14 -14.11 24.64
N LEU A 455 9.93 -14.10 25.73
CA LEU A 455 11.04 -15.04 25.93
C LEU A 455 10.53 -16.39 26.48
N SER A 456 9.54 -16.99 25.82
CA SER A 456 8.97 -18.27 26.25
C SER A 456 9.81 -19.49 25.84
N ASN A 457 9.47 -20.63 26.44
CA ASN A 457 9.98 -21.94 26.05
C ASN A 457 9.73 -22.26 24.57
N TYR A 458 8.64 -21.74 23.97
CA TYR A 458 8.39 -21.95 22.54
C TYR A 458 9.51 -21.32 21.68
N ILE A 459 9.88 -20.07 21.95
CA ILE A 459 10.96 -19.40 21.22
C ILE A 459 12.31 -20.07 21.50
N LYS A 460 12.54 -20.54 22.73
CA LYS A 460 13.75 -21.29 23.08
C LYS A 460 13.86 -22.59 22.28
N ILE A 461 12.80 -23.40 22.27
CA ILE A 461 12.73 -24.66 21.52
C ILE A 461 12.89 -24.39 20.03
N ALA A 462 12.15 -23.43 19.48
CA ALA A 462 12.26 -23.08 18.06
C ALA A 462 13.69 -22.62 17.68
N THR A 463 14.36 -21.86 18.54
CA THR A 463 15.77 -21.48 18.34
C THR A 463 16.67 -22.72 18.31
N PHE A 464 16.46 -23.68 19.21
CA PHE A 464 17.26 -24.92 19.23
C PHE A 464 16.97 -25.81 18.03
N GLU A 465 15.73 -25.84 17.56
CA GLU A 465 15.38 -26.48 16.31
C GLU A 465 16.11 -25.80 15.16
N MET A 466 16.14 -24.47 15.08
CA MET A 466 16.81 -23.76 13.98
C MET A 466 18.32 -23.99 13.94
N PHE A 467 19.01 -23.90 15.08
CA PHE A 467 20.48 -23.83 15.14
C PHE A 467 21.15 -25.09 15.73
N GLY A 468 20.38 -26.04 16.24
CA GLY A 468 20.90 -27.12 17.07
C GLY A 468 21.19 -26.66 18.51
N GLN A 469 21.62 -27.59 19.36
CA GLN A 469 21.75 -27.35 20.81
C GLN A 469 22.84 -26.32 21.16
N ILE A 470 24.04 -26.47 20.60
CA ILE A 470 25.20 -25.62 20.94
C ILE A 470 24.97 -24.18 20.47
N ASN A 471 24.82 -23.99 19.16
CA ASN A 471 24.59 -22.67 18.57
C ASN A 471 23.25 -22.08 19.01
N GLY A 472 22.25 -22.91 19.30
CA GLY A 472 20.95 -22.47 19.81
C GLY A 472 21.05 -21.82 21.18
N GLU A 473 21.85 -22.35 22.12
CA GLU A 473 22.06 -21.74 23.44
C GLU A 473 22.84 -20.42 23.33
N GLU A 474 23.80 -20.33 22.40
CA GLU A 474 24.50 -19.07 22.10
C GLU A 474 23.54 -18.00 21.57
N VAL A 475 22.70 -18.34 20.58
CA VAL A 475 21.68 -17.43 20.01
C VAL A 475 20.66 -17.03 21.07
N TRP A 476 20.20 -17.98 21.89
CA TRP A 476 19.26 -17.72 22.98
C TRP A 476 19.85 -16.72 23.98
N THR A 477 21.08 -16.97 24.44
CA THR A 477 21.79 -16.07 25.35
C THR A 477 21.97 -14.69 24.74
N LYS A 478 22.43 -14.62 23.48
CA LYS A 478 22.61 -13.36 22.74
C LYS A 478 21.30 -12.58 22.63
N MET A 479 20.18 -13.23 22.31
CA MET A 479 18.86 -12.60 22.26
C MET A 479 18.46 -11.99 23.61
N ASN A 480 18.61 -12.74 24.71
CA ASN A 480 18.26 -12.29 26.06
C ASN A 480 19.11 -11.07 26.47
N THR A 481 20.42 -11.15 26.24
CA THR A 481 21.37 -10.07 26.52
C THR A 481 21.07 -8.84 25.65
N THR A 482 20.80 -9.01 24.35
CA THR A 482 20.48 -7.90 23.45
C THR A 482 19.19 -7.20 23.86
N LEU A 483 18.10 -7.92 24.14
CA LEU A 483 16.84 -7.32 24.60
C LEU A 483 17.05 -6.52 25.90
N THR A 484 17.80 -7.07 26.85
CA THR A 484 18.11 -6.41 28.12
C THR A 484 18.94 -5.15 27.90
N ASN A 485 19.99 -5.22 27.09
CA ASN A 485 20.87 -4.09 26.79
C ASN A 485 20.12 -2.96 26.06
N LEU A 486 19.30 -3.32 25.06
CA LEU A 486 18.45 -2.37 24.35
C LEU A 486 17.48 -1.69 25.32
N PHE A 487 16.81 -2.46 26.18
CA PHE A 487 15.90 -1.89 27.17
C PHE A 487 16.63 -0.93 28.12
N GLN A 488 17.82 -1.30 28.64
CA GLN A 488 18.62 -0.41 29.47
C GLN A 488 19.05 0.87 28.76
N GLU A 489 19.36 0.81 27.47
CA GLU A 489 19.66 1.99 26.66
C GLU A 489 18.44 2.91 26.53
N TYR A 490 17.25 2.35 26.31
CA TYR A 490 16.00 3.13 26.29
C TYR A 490 15.64 3.70 27.66
N VAL A 491 15.92 2.99 28.76
CA VAL A 491 15.77 3.54 30.12
C VAL A 491 16.66 4.77 30.33
N LYS A 492 17.88 4.78 29.79
CA LYS A 492 18.76 5.96 29.88
C LYS A 492 18.24 7.14 29.05
N LEU A 493 17.54 6.87 27.95
CA LEU A 493 17.01 7.90 27.05
C LEU A 493 15.67 8.47 27.52
N TYR A 494 14.80 7.62 28.08
CA TYR A 494 13.38 7.94 28.31
C TYR A 494 12.91 7.64 29.74
N GLY A 495 13.77 7.08 30.59
CA GLY A 495 13.47 6.87 31.99
C GLY A 495 13.22 8.20 32.72
N PRO A 496 12.51 8.18 33.85
CA PRO A 496 12.32 9.38 34.67
C PRO A 496 13.69 9.92 35.08
N THR A 497 13.99 11.16 34.70
CA THR A 497 15.22 11.83 35.14
C THR A 497 15.16 11.98 36.66
N GLU A 498 16.11 11.37 37.37
CA GLU A 498 16.33 11.71 38.77
C GLU A 498 16.72 13.20 38.81
N GLN A 499 15.75 14.07 39.08
CA GLN A 499 16.08 15.42 39.52
C GLN A 499 16.79 15.26 40.85
N GLU A 500 18.10 15.57 40.88
CA GLU A 500 18.78 15.89 42.13
C GLU A 500 17.95 16.96 42.83
N VAL A 501 17.28 16.56 43.92
CA VAL A 501 16.58 17.50 44.80
C VAL A 501 17.68 18.33 45.47
N GLN A 502 17.99 19.49 44.90
CA GLN A 502 18.62 20.55 45.66
C GLN A 502 17.63 21.00 46.74
N PRO A 503 18.09 21.19 47.99
CA PRO A 503 17.23 21.73 49.03
C PRO A 503 17.13 23.23 48.79
N ASP A 504 16.00 23.71 48.28
CA ASP A 504 15.71 25.13 48.34
C ASP A 504 14.23 25.43 48.54
N ASP A 505 14.03 26.54 49.24
CA ASP A 505 12.86 26.91 50.02
C ASP A 505 11.54 26.98 49.25
N ALA A 506 10.48 26.58 49.94
CA ALA A 506 9.11 26.58 49.43
C ALA A 506 8.59 28.01 49.14
N PRO A 507 7.99 28.26 47.96
CA PRO A 507 7.08 29.38 47.80
C PRO A 507 5.66 28.95 48.20
N SER A 508 5.05 29.73 49.09
CA SER A 508 3.64 29.66 49.46
C SER A 508 2.74 30.10 48.30
N PHE A 509 1.89 29.19 47.82
CA PHE A 509 0.64 29.56 47.15
C PHE A 509 -0.51 28.76 47.76
N GLU A 510 -1.48 29.49 48.28
CA GLU A 510 -2.76 29.00 48.78
C GLU A 510 -3.62 28.54 47.61
N GLU A 511 -4.15 27.31 47.66
CA GLU A 511 -5.41 26.99 47.02
C GLU A 511 -6.07 25.73 47.62
N ASP A 512 -7.35 25.64 47.31
CA ASP A 512 -8.47 25.18 48.14
C ASP A 512 -8.55 23.66 48.36
N ASN A 513 -9.12 23.31 49.51
CA ASN A 513 -8.95 22.02 50.15
C ASN A 513 -10.17 21.11 49.93
N SER A 514 -9.96 19.97 49.24
CA SER A 514 -10.85 18.81 49.34
C SER A 514 -10.06 17.51 49.18
N GLU A 515 -8.87 17.42 49.79
CA GLU A 515 -8.19 16.14 49.93
C GLU A 515 -8.49 15.56 51.32
N SER A 516 -9.05 14.34 51.35
CA SER A 516 -9.35 13.62 52.58
C SER A 516 -8.10 13.57 53.48
N LEU A 517 -8.22 14.04 54.73
CA LEU A 517 -7.14 13.98 55.73
C LEU A 517 -6.56 12.56 55.88
N MET A 518 -7.38 11.54 55.62
CA MET A 518 -6.99 10.14 55.62
C MET A 518 -6.05 9.80 54.44
N SER A 519 -6.31 10.33 53.24
CA SER A 519 -5.44 10.16 52.08
C SER A 519 -4.07 10.81 52.29
N SER A 520 -4.05 12.02 52.86
CA SER A 520 -2.81 12.72 53.22
C SER A 520 -2.02 11.98 54.31
N LEU A 521 -2.69 11.50 55.36
CA LEU A 521 -2.07 10.70 56.43
C LEU A 521 -1.53 9.35 55.92
N ILE A 522 -2.27 8.66 55.05
CA ILE A 522 -1.82 7.39 54.45
C ILE A 522 -0.63 7.63 53.54
N ALA A 523 -0.66 8.65 52.67
CA ALA A 523 0.47 9.00 51.81
C ALA A 523 1.72 9.37 52.62
N LYS A 524 1.57 10.13 53.72
CA LYS A 524 2.66 10.51 54.61
C LYS A 524 3.23 9.30 55.37
N ARG A 525 2.37 8.34 55.75
CA ARG A 525 2.76 7.12 56.46
C ARG A 525 3.40 6.08 55.54
N MET A 526 2.95 5.96 54.29
CA MET A 526 3.60 5.14 53.27
C MET A 526 5.01 5.66 52.94
N ARG A 527 5.19 6.98 52.81
CA ARG A 527 6.51 7.60 52.59
C ARG A 527 7.51 7.38 53.75
N MET A 528 7.03 7.24 54.98
CA MET A 528 7.89 6.95 56.14
C MET A 528 8.19 5.45 56.31
N ASN A 529 7.26 4.56 55.93
CA ASN A 529 7.47 3.12 56.00
C ASN A 529 8.41 2.60 54.90
N ASP A 530 8.54 3.32 53.78
CA ASP A 530 9.43 2.98 52.66
C ASP A 530 10.93 3.12 52.98
N ARG A 531 11.30 3.78 54.08
CA ARG A 531 12.70 3.88 54.54
C ARG A 531 13.13 2.71 55.45
N GLY A 532 12.20 1.84 55.86
CA GLY A 532 12.45 0.79 56.87
C GLY A 532 12.06 -0.62 56.45
N ILE A 533 11.54 -0.82 55.24
CA ILE A 533 11.21 -2.14 54.71
C ILE A 533 12.26 -2.48 53.65
N SER A 534 12.90 -3.64 53.81
CA SER A 534 13.69 -4.30 52.77
C SER A 534 12.85 -4.40 51.48
N ILE A 535 12.98 -3.43 50.58
CA ILE A 535 12.37 -3.45 49.26
C ILE A 535 12.93 -4.66 48.51
N SER A 536 12.11 -5.70 48.31
CA SER A 536 12.30 -6.57 47.14
C SER A 536 12.36 -5.64 45.93
N PRO A 537 13.43 -5.65 45.09
CA PRO A 537 13.58 -4.68 44.03
C PRO A 537 12.30 -4.69 43.18
N SER A 538 11.66 -3.54 43.04
CA SER A 538 10.47 -3.40 42.21
C SER A 538 10.85 -3.92 40.82
N LYS A 539 10.25 -5.03 40.37
CA LYS A 539 10.56 -5.66 39.07
C LYS A 539 10.63 -4.60 37.98
N SER A 540 11.67 -4.67 37.14
CA SER A 540 11.80 -3.77 36.00
C SER A 540 10.61 -3.92 35.04
N GLU A 541 10.35 -2.91 34.21
CA GLU A 541 9.27 -2.95 33.23
C GLU A 541 9.36 -4.19 32.32
N LEU A 542 10.59 -4.49 31.87
CA LEU A 542 10.89 -5.69 31.09
C LEU A 542 10.62 -6.98 31.87
N GLU A 543 11.03 -7.07 33.14
CA GLU A 543 10.75 -8.24 33.97
C GLU A 543 9.25 -8.46 34.20
N LYS A 544 8.48 -7.37 34.38
CA LYS A 544 7.01 -7.46 34.50
C LYS A 544 6.43 -8.03 33.21
N TYR A 545 6.75 -7.44 32.07
CA TYR A 545 6.29 -7.90 30.76
C TYR A 545 6.60 -9.39 30.51
N LEU A 546 7.83 -9.81 30.80
CA LEU A 546 8.29 -11.20 30.60
C LEU A 546 7.69 -12.20 31.59
N THR A 547 7.28 -11.77 32.79
CA THR A 547 6.70 -12.65 33.81
C THR A 547 5.17 -12.75 33.75
N GLU A 548 4.52 -11.82 33.04
CA GLU A 548 3.08 -11.91 32.76
C GLU A 548 2.76 -13.08 31.82
N ASP A 549 1.54 -13.60 31.91
CA ASP A 549 1.06 -14.66 31.04
C ASP A 549 1.09 -14.24 29.55
N ASN A 550 1.28 -15.23 28.67
CA ASN A 550 1.26 -14.99 27.23
C ASN A 550 -0.17 -14.77 26.74
N GLU A 551 -0.32 -13.85 25.80
CA GLU A 551 -1.61 -13.60 25.13
C GLU A 551 -2.03 -14.80 24.26
N ALA A 552 -3.34 -14.99 24.12
CA ALA A 552 -3.89 -16.07 23.31
C ALA A 552 -3.60 -15.86 21.81
N ASN A 553 -3.31 -16.96 21.09
CA ASN A 553 -3.06 -16.90 19.66
C ASN A 553 -4.38 -16.78 18.87
N ASN A 554 -4.85 -15.55 18.68
CA ASN A 554 -6.04 -15.22 17.89
C ASN A 554 -5.64 -14.71 16.49
N SER A 555 -6.33 -15.17 15.43
CA SER A 555 -6.11 -14.72 14.05
C SER A 555 -6.41 -13.23 13.83
N LYS A 556 -7.16 -12.58 14.73
CA LYS A 556 -7.45 -11.14 14.72
C LYS A 556 -6.53 -10.32 15.63
N PHE A 557 -5.50 -10.92 16.22
CA PHE A 557 -4.61 -10.20 17.13
C PHE A 557 -3.80 -9.12 16.41
N ASN A 558 -3.84 -7.88 16.89
CA ASN A 558 -3.04 -6.76 16.40
C ASN A 558 -2.01 -6.35 17.45
N ILE A 559 -0.74 -6.63 17.18
CA ILE A 559 0.38 -6.32 18.07
C ILE A 559 0.52 -4.82 18.37
N LEU A 560 0.26 -3.96 17.37
CA LEU A 560 0.40 -2.51 17.53
C LEU A 560 -0.71 -1.95 18.42
N GLU A 561 -1.93 -2.46 18.27
CA GLU A 561 -3.05 -2.10 19.15
C GLU A 561 -2.83 -2.56 20.59
N TRP A 562 -2.26 -3.76 20.79
CA TRP A 562 -1.92 -4.25 22.12
C TRP A 562 -0.89 -3.34 22.81
N TRP A 563 0.17 -2.95 22.09
CA TRP A 563 1.16 -2.02 22.62
C TRP A 563 0.60 -0.61 22.83
N LYS A 564 -0.33 -0.14 21.98
CA LYS A 564 -1.07 1.13 22.19
C LYS A 564 -1.75 1.15 23.55
N VAL A 565 -2.54 0.11 23.84
CA VAL A 565 -3.29 -0.02 25.10
C VAL A 565 -2.36 -0.16 26.31
N ASN A 566 -1.25 -0.89 26.17
CA ASN A 566 -0.32 -1.15 27.26
C ASN A 566 0.84 -0.14 27.39
N SER A 567 0.90 0.87 26.51
CA SER A 567 1.97 1.88 26.51
C SER A 567 2.07 2.66 27.83
N SER A 568 0.95 2.88 28.52
CA SER A 568 0.92 3.54 29.83
C SER A 568 1.45 2.64 30.97
N ARG A 569 1.27 1.32 30.85
CA ARG A 569 1.84 0.32 31.78
C ARG A 569 3.32 0.09 31.53
N PHE A 570 3.71 0.21 30.27
CA PHE A 570 5.05 -0.05 29.77
C PHE A 570 5.60 1.17 28.99
N PRO A 571 5.91 2.30 29.66
CA PRO A 571 6.27 3.55 28.99
C PRO A 571 7.63 3.54 28.27
N VAL A 572 8.62 2.76 28.73
CA VAL A 572 9.94 2.71 28.10
C VAL A 572 10.03 1.53 27.12
N LEU A 573 9.51 0.37 27.49
CA LEU A 573 9.47 -0.83 26.67
C LEU A 573 8.57 -0.65 25.45
N SER A 574 7.47 0.09 25.56
CA SER A 574 6.65 0.41 24.40
C SER A 574 7.37 1.28 23.38
N ARG A 575 8.28 2.18 23.80
CA ARG A 575 9.15 2.93 22.86
C ARG A 575 10.15 2.03 22.16
N LEU A 576 10.73 1.06 22.88
CA LEU A 576 11.57 0.04 22.25
C LEU A 576 10.77 -0.81 21.24
N ALA A 577 9.56 -1.24 21.61
CA ALA A 577 8.67 -1.98 20.73
C ALA A 577 8.25 -1.16 19.51
N HIS A 578 7.99 0.13 19.69
CA HIS A 578 7.67 1.05 18.61
C HIS A 578 8.77 1.08 17.53
N ASP A 579 10.03 1.20 17.94
CA ASP A 579 11.13 1.29 16.97
C ASP A 579 11.52 -0.08 16.39
N VAL A 580 11.48 -1.15 17.20
CA VAL A 580 11.77 -2.52 16.75
C VAL A 580 10.67 -3.06 15.84
N LEU A 581 9.39 -2.79 16.10
CA LEU A 581 8.31 -3.33 15.28
C LEU A 581 8.19 -2.63 13.92
N ALA A 582 8.72 -1.41 13.80
CA ALA A 582 8.69 -0.62 12.57
C ALA A 582 9.64 -1.11 11.47
N PHE A 583 10.66 -1.93 11.77
CA PHE A 583 11.59 -2.35 10.71
C PHE A 583 10.90 -3.29 9.71
N PRO A 584 11.02 -3.02 8.40
CA PRO A 584 10.53 -3.91 7.37
C PRO A 584 11.52 -5.04 7.13
N ILE A 585 11.00 -6.25 6.91
CA ILE A 585 11.81 -7.44 6.59
C ILE A 585 12.11 -7.56 5.08
N SER A 586 11.45 -6.74 4.27
CA SER A 586 11.53 -6.76 2.82
C SER A 586 11.63 -5.34 2.25
N ILE A 587 12.34 -5.19 1.14
CA ILE A 587 12.41 -3.93 0.38
C ILE A 587 11.30 -3.83 -0.67
N VAL A 588 10.32 -4.75 -0.68
CA VAL A 588 9.20 -4.75 -1.66
C VAL A 588 8.47 -3.41 -1.71
N ALA A 589 8.39 -2.68 -0.59
CA ALA A 589 7.85 -1.32 -0.59
C ALA A 589 8.64 -0.38 -1.52
N SER A 590 9.99 -0.40 -1.46
CA SER A 590 10.85 0.37 -2.36
C SER A 590 10.87 -0.21 -3.78
N GLU A 591 10.80 -1.54 -3.96
CA GLU A 591 10.71 -2.16 -5.29
C GLU A 591 9.41 -1.79 -6.02
N SER A 592 8.29 -1.71 -5.27
CA SER A 592 6.98 -1.38 -5.82
C SER A 592 6.95 -0.01 -6.48
N ALA A 593 7.80 0.93 -6.02
CA ALA A 593 7.96 2.26 -6.61
C ALA A 593 8.50 2.22 -8.05
N PHE A 594 9.24 1.17 -8.43
CA PHE A 594 9.72 0.96 -9.79
C PHE A 594 8.67 0.34 -10.72
N SER A 595 7.60 -0.23 -10.15
CA SER A 595 6.56 -0.99 -10.85
C SER A 595 5.16 -0.41 -10.68
N THR A 596 5.02 0.81 -10.17
CA THR A 596 3.71 1.44 -9.93
C THR A 596 2.89 1.40 -11.22
N GLY A 597 1.69 0.79 -11.17
CA GLY A 597 0.79 0.62 -12.32
C GLY A 597 1.06 -0.61 -13.22
N GLY A 598 1.86 -1.59 -12.78
CA GLY A 598 2.17 -2.79 -13.57
C GLY A 598 3.15 -2.55 -14.73
N ARG A 599 3.59 -1.30 -14.91
CA ARG A 599 4.57 -0.87 -15.91
C ARG A 599 5.85 -0.48 -15.19
N ILE A 600 6.90 -1.25 -15.41
CA ILE A 600 8.27 -0.88 -15.01
C ILE A 600 8.56 0.48 -15.66
N LEU A 601 8.82 1.53 -14.85
CA LEU A 601 9.11 2.92 -15.29
C LEU A 601 8.75 3.18 -16.76
N ASP A 602 7.46 3.44 -17.01
CA ASP A 602 6.92 3.47 -18.37
C ASP A 602 7.63 4.49 -19.30
N GLU A 603 7.38 4.40 -20.60
CA GLU A 603 7.99 5.28 -21.60
C GLU A 603 7.75 6.77 -21.27
N PHE A 604 6.59 7.08 -20.68
CA PHE A 604 6.26 8.42 -20.21
C PHE A 604 7.19 8.87 -19.07
N ARG A 605 7.28 8.12 -17.97
CA ARG A 605 8.15 8.48 -16.83
C ARG A 605 9.63 8.46 -17.20
N SER A 606 10.04 7.57 -18.09
CA SER A 606 11.40 7.53 -18.63
C SER A 606 11.76 8.79 -19.43
N SER A 607 10.77 9.51 -20.00
CA SER A 607 11.01 10.76 -20.74
C SER A 607 11.11 12.01 -19.86
N LEU A 608 10.79 11.90 -18.57
CA LEU A 608 10.75 13.03 -17.64
C LEU A 608 12.12 13.29 -16.99
N THR A 609 12.29 14.50 -16.45
CA THR A 609 13.48 14.81 -15.66
C THR A 609 13.46 14.03 -14.33
N PRO A 610 14.63 13.69 -13.75
CA PRO A 610 14.69 12.97 -12.47
C PRO A 610 13.89 13.65 -11.35
N PHE A 611 13.91 14.99 -11.30
CA PHE A 611 13.11 15.76 -10.37
C PHE A 611 11.60 15.51 -10.53
N MET A 612 11.10 15.50 -11.77
CA MET A 612 9.69 15.29 -12.02
C MET A 612 9.26 13.86 -11.70
N VAL A 613 10.09 12.87 -12.03
CA VAL A 613 9.84 11.46 -11.66
C VAL A 613 9.74 11.32 -10.14
N GLN A 614 10.70 11.91 -9.41
CA GLN A 614 10.66 11.94 -7.95
C GLN A 614 9.39 12.60 -7.42
N ALA A 615 9.05 13.78 -7.94
CA ALA A 615 7.90 14.53 -7.49
C ALA A 615 6.61 13.72 -7.69
N LEU A 616 6.43 13.08 -8.84
CA LEU A 616 5.23 12.27 -9.12
C LEU A 616 5.17 11.02 -8.25
N ILE A 617 6.25 10.23 -8.16
CA ILE A 617 6.26 8.96 -7.39
C ILE A 617 6.03 9.22 -5.90
N CYS A 618 6.77 10.16 -5.31
CA CYS A 618 6.61 10.49 -3.90
C CYS A 618 5.21 11.06 -3.60
N THR A 619 4.72 11.99 -4.42
CA THR A 619 3.39 12.60 -4.16
C THR A 619 2.27 11.60 -4.34
N GLN A 620 2.39 10.69 -5.31
CA GLN A 620 1.44 9.61 -5.50
C GLN A 620 1.35 8.71 -4.27
N ASP A 621 2.50 8.33 -3.70
CA ASP A 621 2.56 7.56 -2.46
C ASP A 621 1.88 8.30 -1.30
N TRP A 622 2.10 9.61 -1.15
CA TRP A 622 1.48 10.40 -0.09
C TRP A 622 -0.02 10.64 -0.27
N LEU A 623 -0.49 10.69 -1.53
CA LEU A 623 -1.90 10.94 -1.86
C LEU A 623 -2.76 9.67 -1.85
N ARG A 624 -2.18 8.52 -2.18
CA ARG A 624 -2.90 7.23 -2.18
C ARG A 624 -3.28 6.85 -0.75
N ARG A 625 -4.48 7.26 -0.34
CA ARG A 625 -5.19 6.65 0.79
C ARG A 625 -5.84 5.35 0.31
N GLU A 626 -5.75 4.32 1.13
CA GLU A 626 -6.06 2.91 0.83
C GLU A 626 -7.44 2.67 0.20
N ILE A 627 -7.55 2.84 -1.11
CA ILE A 627 -8.61 2.22 -1.92
C ILE A 627 -7.89 1.47 -3.03
N PRO A 628 -7.65 0.16 -2.87
CA PRO A 628 -7.16 -0.67 -3.96
C PRO A 628 -8.26 -0.72 -5.02
N VAL A 629 -8.08 -0.01 -6.13
CA VAL A 629 -8.87 -0.25 -7.33
C VAL A 629 -8.20 -1.41 -8.06
N ASN A 630 -8.95 -2.49 -8.28
CA ASN A 630 -8.47 -3.57 -9.13
C ASN A 630 -8.44 -3.05 -10.57
N ASN A 631 -7.24 -2.83 -11.11
CA ASN A 631 -7.05 -2.34 -12.47
C ASN A 631 -7.20 -3.44 -13.54
N GLU A 632 -7.41 -4.69 -13.13
CA GLU A 632 -7.70 -5.78 -14.06
C GLU A 632 -9.17 -5.70 -14.49
N GLU A 633 -9.38 -5.24 -15.72
CA GLU A 633 -10.64 -5.35 -16.43
C GLU A 633 -11.02 -6.84 -16.55
N ASN A 634 -12.12 -7.25 -15.91
CA ASN A 634 -12.61 -8.62 -16.00
C ASN A 634 -13.21 -8.86 -17.39
N GLU A 635 -12.43 -9.47 -18.29
CA GLU A 635 -12.83 -9.79 -19.67
C GLU A 635 -14.19 -10.51 -19.75
N GLU A 636 -14.50 -11.38 -18.78
CA GLU A 636 -15.76 -12.13 -18.73
C GLU A 636 -16.95 -11.22 -18.35
N LEU A 637 -16.75 -10.30 -17.41
CA LEU A 637 -17.74 -9.28 -17.05
C LEU A 637 -18.00 -8.34 -18.24
N ILE A 638 -16.94 -7.92 -18.93
CA ILE A 638 -17.04 -7.07 -20.12
C ILE A 638 -17.78 -7.80 -21.23
N ALA A 639 -17.46 -9.07 -21.51
CA ALA A 639 -18.15 -9.86 -22.53
C ALA A 639 -19.65 -10.03 -22.23
N ASN A 640 -20.01 -10.29 -20.97
CA ASN A 640 -21.42 -10.37 -20.55
C ASN A 640 -22.15 -9.03 -20.70
N LEU A 641 -21.49 -7.91 -20.38
CA LEU A 641 -22.03 -6.56 -20.60
C LEU A 641 -22.19 -6.26 -22.08
N GLU A 642 -21.22 -6.65 -22.91
CA GLU A 642 -21.29 -6.50 -24.37
C GLU A 642 -22.47 -7.29 -24.94
N GLU A 643 -22.68 -8.53 -24.52
CA GLU A 643 -23.81 -9.36 -24.96
C GLU A 643 -25.15 -8.75 -24.54
N ALA A 644 -25.27 -8.28 -23.30
CA ALA A 644 -26.47 -7.60 -22.80
C ALA A 644 -26.78 -6.30 -23.59
N VAL A 645 -25.78 -5.47 -23.84
CA VAL A 645 -25.95 -4.22 -24.61
C VAL A 645 -26.29 -4.51 -26.07
N LEU A 646 -25.67 -5.53 -26.68
CA LEU A 646 -26.01 -5.95 -28.04
C LEU A 646 -27.45 -6.45 -28.14
N GLN A 647 -27.93 -7.16 -27.11
CA GLN A 647 -29.31 -7.62 -27.03
C GLN A 647 -30.29 -6.43 -26.93
N GLU A 648 -30.03 -5.46 -26.05
CA GLU A 648 -30.84 -4.23 -25.93
C GLU A 648 -30.87 -3.40 -27.22
N LEU A 649 -29.73 -3.23 -27.88
CA LEU A 649 -29.65 -2.54 -29.17
C LEU A 649 -30.42 -3.28 -30.27
N SER A 650 -30.40 -4.61 -30.25
CA SER A 650 -31.16 -5.43 -31.18
C SER A 650 -32.67 -5.27 -30.95
N ASP A 651 -33.13 -5.26 -29.70
CA ASP A 651 -34.53 -5.07 -29.33
C ASP A 651 -35.02 -3.65 -29.66
N LEU A 652 -34.18 -2.63 -29.47
CA LEU A 652 -34.45 -1.25 -29.88
C LEU A 652 -34.54 -1.09 -31.41
N SER A 653 -33.71 -1.82 -32.17
CA SER A 653 -33.78 -1.82 -33.64
C SER A 653 -35.09 -2.42 -34.15
N VAL A 654 -35.57 -3.48 -33.49
CA VAL A 654 -36.85 -4.14 -33.80
C VAL A 654 -38.04 -3.26 -33.38
N ALA A 655 -37.93 -2.52 -32.27
CA ALA A 655 -38.96 -1.59 -31.80
C ALA A 655 -39.07 -0.33 -32.70
N ASN A 656 -37.95 0.23 -33.17
CA ASN A 656 -37.94 1.36 -34.11
C ASN A 656 -38.43 0.97 -35.52
N ALA A 657 -38.16 -0.26 -35.97
CA ALA A 657 -38.71 -0.78 -37.22
C ALA A 657 -40.23 -1.00 -37.17
N LYS A 658 -40.80 -1.21 -35.97
CA LYS A 658 -42.25 -1.41 -35.77
C LYS A 658 -43.04 -0.12 -35.47
N SER A 659 -42.41 0.98 -35.04
CA SER A 659 -43.11 2.16 -34.52
C SER A 659 -43.01 3.46 -35.34
N GLY A 660 -42.12 3.58 -36.33
CA GLY A 660 -42.19 4.64 -37.33
C GLY A 660 -42.18 6.10 -36.82
N THR A 661 -41.62 6.39 -35.64
CA THR A 661 -41.52 7.77 -35.13
C THR A 661 -40.18 8.04 -34.45
N SER A 662 -39.49 9.09 -34.88
CA SER A 662 -38.28 9.62 -34.24
C SER A 662 -38.62 10.48 -33.02
N ALA A 663 -38.12 10.13 -31.83
CA ALA A 663 -38.00 11.07 -30.72
C ALA A 663 -36.88 10.65 -29.74
N GLY A 664 -36.24 11.66 -29.15
CA GLY A 664 -34.95 11.60 -28.47
C GLY A 664 -34.89 10.77 -27.18
N VAL A 665 -33.68 10.28 -26.92
CA VAL A 665 -33.30 9.37 -25.83
C VAL A 665 -33.09 10.14 -24.53
N HIS A 666 -33.76 9.71 -23.45
CA HIS A 666 -33.38 10.01 -22.06
C HIS A 666 -33.19 8.67 -21.34
N ILE A 667 -31.95 8.38 -20.92
CA ILE A 667 -31.55 7.15 -20.23
C ILE A 667 -31.53 7.43 -18.72
N THR A 668 -32.17 6.58 -17.93
CA THR A 668 -31.96 6.44 -16.48
C THR A 668 -31.53 4.99 -16.22
N ILE A 669 -30.31 4.81 -15.73
CA ILE A 669 -29.76 3.53 -15.27
C ILE A 669 -29.93 3.55 -13.75
N ASP A 670 -30.71 2.62 -13.20
CA ASP A 670 -30.68 2.29 -11.78
C ASP A 670 -29.61 1.22 -11.58
N ASP A 671 -28.52 1.58 -10.91
CA ASP A 671 -27.48 0.67 -10.45
C ASP A 671 -27.91 0.05 -9.12
N THR A 672 -28.32 -1.21 -9.13
CA THR A 672 -28.25 -2.07 -7.94
C THR A 672 -27.77 -3.45 -8.35
N GLU A 673 -26.56 -3.83 -7.94
CA GLU A 673 -26.36 -5.02 -7.12
C GLU A 673 -24.94 -5.04 -6.50
N SER A 674 -24.92 -5.68 -5.33
CA SER A 674 -24.00 -5.63 -4.19
C SER A 674 -22.65 -6.31 -4.36
#